data_AF-A0A4P5QNC8-F1
#
_entry.id   AF-A0A4P5QNC8-F1
#
_cell.length_a   1.000
_cell.length_b   1.000
_cell.length_c   1.000
_cell.angle_alpha   90.00
_cell.angle_beta   90.00
_cell.angle_gamma   90.00
#
_symmetry.space_group_name_H-M   'P 1'
#
loop_
_entity.id
_entity.type
_entity.pdbx_description
1 polymer ?
#
loop_
_entity_poly.entity_id
_entity_poly.type
_entity_poly.pdbx_seq_one_letter_code
_entity_poly.pdbx_strand_id
1 'polypeptide(L)'
;MNRPLTPAFPRKVASVFGKMRRPGFARTLLRHVALLLCVLVPLRAEDIRPQRIPAGTSIQDLRKILPQPTARKDALTDAGDFLRMPDGREIRLLRAAESAAVAFTTKAARDRGIVGLKSRREIPAHREAAHAQFRKGNSIHIVRAEKAGTGMDPKALQAEPSVAYARHVLVDPKSHTRMIATDEIIAAFPAKTTPVQMRALATTAGLQVVARAGNEKLNAWRLRLVKPKTGDPLQIARTLAQTKGVVWAQPNFLREIKHCYTPPNPLFATQQALSNLGLNHATAGADVKATTAWEKTTGNSGIVIAIIDDGVEITHPGLRIFTNPGESGGGKETNTLDDDANGFADDLHGWDFANNDNNASPVGVNGHGTGTAGVAGGIFSAAAKTAGIAGGCTILPVKIADDTGDFTTDAAIGTAIIYASTFADVLSNSWGGGSESPFINAAIDYAVEHGRGGKGCPVFFATGNSASTWMNGGGRVRLSTAGLNGSYFFGFYYGRNAGTDGEETIRIDNVCVLGADGYTHRNDLLRDEDFETWFSFGPYVGLASGTWQGAVSTGAPYWTIETVNAMKGTGGLYSAASPQLTNGQASVLVTPPITVTGKETVAFSHSFSMSADSDFYVLLWDGVTGVFTNLAYGPWHGPADIAAPDTIYPASYVKTIAVGASNDTDRRSDYSCYAGHLDFLAPSNGGWNDIATLDPVGAVGWTPEDYKMMFGGTSSAAPLAAGIAALMLSVNPTLTENEIRTILRNTCDKIGGVTYVNGTHPEYGYGRVNAARAVESAMPSLSVNDVTTTEGSAGAPGAATFTVTLSAATVRDVTVDWNTTNGTALAGTNFTAANGTLTLPAGTTSAQVSVNLIGGVLGQPSVNFFLHIANATNATIFRSNGKGTITALDSDRDGMPDYWEIANGFDKMDLTDAALDADNDGLTNVQEFLGGTNPRDATDPTRILSTRMSGSDFFFTFKSVAGHTYRIEYKDQLTDPAWQPLGTDIPGTGTPIEIPDPGIIAVQPSRFYRARVLPQP
;
A
#
# COMPACT_ATOMS: atom_id res chain seq x y z
N MET A 1 -54.48 -4.17 22.46
CA MET A 1 -55.68 -3.54 23.05
C MET A 1 -55.32 -3.01 24.44
N ASN A 2 -56.13 -2.10 24.99
CA ASN A 2 -56.25 -1.73 26.41
C ASN A 2 -54.98 -1.35 27.23
N ARG A 3 -54.77 -0.03 27.37
CA ARG A 3 -54.41 0.67 28.63
C ARG A 3 -55.59 0.56 29.65
N PRO A 4 -55.58 1.14 30.89
CA PRO A 4 -54.62 2.04 31.57
C PRO A 4 -54.17 1.47 32.96
N LEU A 5 -53.64 2.14 34.01
CA LEU A 5 -53.73 3.52 34.57
C LEU A 5 -52.46 3.97 35.34
N THR A 6 -52.33 5.29 35.52
CA THR A 6 -51.44 5.97 36.49
C THR A 6 -52.28 6.58 37.64
N PRO A 7 -51.70 6.95 38.80
CA PRO A 7 -51.16 8.31 39.01
C PRO A 7 -49.85 8.30 39.88
N ALA A 8 -49.25 9.39 40.40
CA ALA A 8 -49.61 10.81 40.52
C ALA A 8 -48.39 11.76 40.45
N PHE A 9 -48.61 13.08 40.42
CA PHE A 9 -47.59 14.15 40.30
C PHE A 9 -48.10 15.46 40.92
N PRO A 10 -47.26 16.29 41.58
CA PRO A 10 -47.43 17.75 41.71
C PRO A 10 -46.24 18.50 41.08
N ARG A 11 -46.41 19.40 40.08
CA ARG A 11 -46.81 20.84 40.16
C ARG A 11 -45.79 21.68 40.96
N LYS A 12 -45.33 22.88 40.54
CA LYS A 12 -45.86 24.03 39.73
C LYS A 12 -44.61 24.79 39.15
N VAL A 13 -44.56 25.82 38.27
CA VAL A 13 -45.41 26.79 37.53
C VAL A 13 -44.68 27.03 36.16
N ALA A 14 -45.25 27.00 34.95
CA ALA A 14 -45.97 28.02 34.14
C ALA A 14 -45.34 29.44 34.03
N SER A 15 -45.48 30.21 32.94
CA SER A 15 -46.23 30.01 31.66
C SER A 15 -45.32 30.27 30.41
N VAL A 16 -45.65 30.79 29.21
CA VAL A 16 -46.71 31.68 28.64
C VAL A 16 -47.18 31.15 27.24
N PHE A 17 -47.81 31.97 26.39
CA PHE A 17 -48.28 31.71 25.01
C PHE A 17 -47.84 32.88 24.08
N GLY A 18 -47.88 32.85 22.73
CA GLY A 18 -48.21 31.79 21.74
C GLY A 18 -48.72 32.36 20.38
N LYS A 19 -49.20 31.47 19.49
CA LYS A 19 -50.05 31.69 18.26
C LYS A 19 -49.44 32.19 16.91
N MET A 20 -49.29 31.24 15.97
CA MET A 20 -49.82 31.19 14.57
C MET A 20 -49.72 32.39 13.57
N ARG A 21 -49.17 32.10 12.37
CA ARG A 21 -49.83 32.32 11.04
C ARG A 21 -49.18 31.51 9.89
N ARG A 22 -49.95 31.29 8.81
CA ARG A 22 -49.59 30.80 7.45
C ARG A 22 -50.14 31.85 6.43
N PRO A 23 -49.96 31.77 5.08
CA PRO A 23 -49.25 30.80 4.23
C PRO A 23 -48.27 31.44 3.20
N GLY A 24 -47.66 30.63 2.33
CA GLY A 24 -46.99 31.09 1.09
C GLY A 24 -46.42 29.94 0.26
N PHE A 25 -47.11 29.54 -0.82
CA PHE A 25 -46.72 28.40 -1.67
C PHE A 25 -47.00 28.69 -3.15
N ALA A 26 -46.07 29.36 -3.83
CA ALA A 26 -45.93 29.47 -5.29
C ALA A 26 -44.67 30.29 -5.62
N ARG A 27 -43.96 29.95 -6.71
CA ARG A 27 -42.62 30.47 -7.07
C ARG A 27 -41.54 29.96 -6.08
N THR A 28 -40.53 29.18 -6.44
CA THR A 28 -40.04 28.78 -7.78
C THR A 28 -39.51 27.35 -7.80
N LEU A 29 -40.40 26.35 -7.90
CA LEU A 29 -40.01 25.00 -8.33
C LEU A 29 -39.97 24.93 -9.87
N LEU A 30 -39.11 25.74 -10.49
CA LEU A 30 -38.98 25.78 -11.95
C LEU A 30 -37.60 26.29 -12.38
N ARG A 31 -36.54 25.66 -11.83
CA ARG A 31 -35.14 25.69 -12.30
C ARG A 31 -34.29 24.64 -11.57
N HIS A 32 -34.69 23.36 -11.71
CA HIS A 32 -33.70 22.29 -11.80
C HIS A 32 -33.41 22.08 -13.29
N VAL A 33 -32.18 22.36 -13.73
CA VAL A 33 -31.47 21.87 -14.94
C VAL A 33 -30.21 22.74 -15.13
N ALA A 34 -29.13 22.14 -15.66
CA ALA A 34 -27.86 22.76 -16.06
C ALA A 34 -26.89 23.24 -14.93
N LEU A 35 -26.02 22.32 -14.53
CA LEU A 35 -24.53 22.39 -14.61
C LEU A 35 -23.75 23.65 -14.16
N LEU A 36 -22.66 23.39 -13.40
CA LEU A 36 -21.32 24.05 -13.42
C LEU A 36 -21.25 25.58 -13.13
N LEU A 37 -20.50 26.09 -12.14
CA LEU A 37 -19.03 26.17 -12.11
C LEU A 37 -18.46 26.80 -10.80
N CYS A 38 -17.13 26.79 -10.69
CA CYS A 38 -16.17 27.14 -9.62
C CYS A 38 -16.44 28.19 -8.51
N VAL A 39 -15.82 27.85 -7.37
CA VAL A 39 -15.35 28.61 -6.19
C VAL A 39 -14.77 30.01 -6.47
N LEU A 40 -15.07 31.00 -5.60
CA LEU A 40 -14.05 31.77 -4.85
C LEU A 40 -14.62 32.61 -3.67
N VAL A 41 -13.73 32.99 -2.75
CA VAL A 41 -14.01 33.58 -1.42
C VAL A 41 -13.57 35.06 -1.37
N PRO A 42 -14.27 35.94 -0.62
CA PRO A 42 -13.73 37.26 -0.28
C PRO A 42 -12.79 37.16 0.94
N LEU A 43 -11.48 37.08 0.70
CA LEU A 43 -10.44 37.40 1.69
C LEU A 43 -9.55 38.53 1.17
N ARG A 44 -9.26 39.49 2.05
CA ARG A 44 -8.31 40.61 1.92
C ARG A 44 -7.96 41.05 3.34
N ALA A 45 -6.74 41.46 3.67
CA ALA A 45 -5.45 41.39 2.97
C ALA A 45 -4.35 41.34 4.08
N GLU A 46 -3.05 41.15 3.87
CA GLU A 46 -2.18 41.45 2.72
C GLU A 46 -1.18 40.29 2.42
N ASP A 47 -0.32 40.46 1.42
CA ASP A 47 0.87 39.63 1.11
C ASP A 47 0.75 38.13 0.72
N ILE A 48 -0.39 37.70 0.15
CA ILE A 48 -0.38 36.60 -0.84
C ILE A 48 -1.14 37.03 -2.11
N ARG A 49 -0.48 36.96 -3.27
CA ARG A 49 -1.09 37.21 -4.60
C ARG A 49 -1.55 35.89 -5.23
N PRO A 50 -2.87 35.60 -5.32
CA PRO A 50 -3.34 34.39 -5.99
C PRO A 50 -3.40 34.61 -7.51
N GLN A 51 -2.78 33.72 -8.29
CA GLN A 51 -3.03 33.70 -9.74
C GLN A 51 -4.49 33.36 -10.01
N ARG A 52 -5.20 34.24 -10.73
CA ARG A 52 -6.60 34.01 -11.11
C ARG A 52 -6.68 32.93 -12.18
N ILE A 53 -7.31 31.81 -11.86
CA ILE A 53 -7.81 30.85 -12.85
C ILE A 53 -8.91 31.57 -13.68
N PRO A 54 -8.80 31.65 -15.02
CA PRO A 54 -9.79 32.33 -15.85
C PRO A 54 -11.17 31.66 -15.81
N ALA A 55 -12.23 32.46 -15.73
CA ALA A 55 -13.60 31.97 -15.81
C ALA A 55 -13.86 31.36 -17.20
N GLY A 56 -13.95 30.04 -17.26
CA GLY A 56 -14.04 29.27 -18.51
C GLY A 56 -13.23 27.96 -18.49
N THR A 57 -12.28 27.78 -17.57
CA THR A 57 -11.55 26.51 -17.41
C THR A 57 -12.49 25.33 -17.21
N SER A 58 -12.24 24.25 -17.93
CA SER A 58 -13.09 23.06 -17.94
C SER A 58 -12.81 22.11 -16.77
N ILE A 59 -13.69 21.11 -16.59
CA ILE A 59 -13.43 19.98 -15.68
C ILE A 59 -12.20 19.15 -16.12
N GLN A 60 -11.75 19.24 -17.38
CA GLN A 60 -10.50 18.61 -17.82
C GLN A 60 -9.25 19.38 -17.35
N ASP A 61 -9.36 20.68 -17.07
CA ASP A 61 -8.24 21.53 -16.65
C ASP A 61 -7.99 21.43 -15.14
N LEU A 62 -9.06 21.38 -14.34
CA LEU A 62 -8.97 21.12 -12.89
C LEU A 62 -8.30 19.78 -12.56
N ARG A 63 -8.38 18.78 -13.47
CA ARG A 63 -7.67 17.50 -13.32
C ARG A 63 -6.15 17.60 -13.42
N LYS A 64 -5.60 18.71 -13.93
CA LYS A 64 -4.15 18.93 -14.08
C LYS A 64 -3.50 19.51 -12.81
N ILE A 65 -4.30 20.01 -11.87
CA ILE A 65 -3.82 20.80 -10.70
C ILE A 65 -3.88 20.00 -9.39
N LEU A 66 -4.70 18.95 -9.32
CA LEU A 66 -4.68 17.99 -8.22
C LEU A 66 -3.60 16.92 -8.45
N PRO A 67 -2.79 16.54 -7.45
CA PRO A 67 -1.87 15.41 -7.57
C PRO A 67 -2.66 14.12 -7.79
N GLN A 68 -2.56 13.57 -9.00
CA GLN A 68 -3.22 12.31 -9.34
C GLN A 68 -2.54 11.15 -8.59
N PRO A 69 -3.30 10.22 -7.96
CA PRO A 69 -2.71 8.99 -7.46
C PRO A 69 -2.08 8.23 -8.63
N THR A 70 -0.85 7.73 -8.44
CA THR A 70 -0.03 7.15 -9.52
C THR A 70 -0.75 5.99 -10.21
N ALA A 71 -0.96 6.15 -11.52
CA ALA A 71 -1.80 5.23 -12.29
C ALA A 71 -1.14 3.85 -12.44
N ARG A 72 -1.76 2.82 -11.86
CA ARG A 72 -1.39 1.43 -12.15
C ARG A 72 -1.70 1.07 -13.62
N LYS A 73 -0.92 0.11 -14.14
CA LYS A 73 -0.96 -0.41 -15.53
C LYS A 73 -2.40 -0.84 -15.92
N ASP A 74 -2.71 -0.70 -17.22
CA ASP A 74 -4.03 -0.85 -17.85
C ASP A 74 -4.95 0.36 -17.61
N ALA A 75 -5.09 1.25 -18.60
CA ALA A 75 -5.91 2.45 -18.47
C ALA A 75 -7.39 2.13 -18.16
N LEU A 76 -7.85 2.41 -16.95
CA LEU A 76 -9.19 2.05 -16.49
C LEU A 76 -10.23 3.10 -16.90
N THR A 77 -11.20 2.70 -17.72
CA THR A 77 -12.28 3.57 -18.21
C THR A 77 -13.62 3.23 -17.55
N ASP A 78 -14.39 4.27 -17.25
CA ASP A 78 -15.72 4.17 -16.68
C ASP A 78 -16.78 4.21 -17.79
N ALA A 79 -17.16 3.04 -18.29
CA ALA A 79 -18.07 2.90 -19.42
C ALA A 79 -19.56 2.71 -19.02
N GLY A 80 -19.92 2.96 -17.75
CA GLY A 80 -21.26 2.68 -17.24
C GLY A 80 -21.54 1.18 -16.99
N ASP A 81 -20.49 0.38 -16.84
CA ASP A 81 -20.61 -1.02 -16.44
C ASP A 81 -20.91 -1.09 -14.94
N PHE A 82 -21.98 -1.80 -14.60
CA PHE A 82 -22.36 -2.06 -13.21
C PHE A 82 -23.22 -3.31 -13.09
N LEU A 83 -23.05 -4.01 -11.98
CA LEU A 83 -23.94 -5.07 -11.51
C LEU A 83 -25.01 -4.46 -10.62
N ARG A 84 -26.26 -4.94 -10.71
CA ARG A 84 -27.36 -4.47 -9.86
C ARG A 84 -27.72 -5.55 -8.84
N MET A 85 -27.67 -5.17 -7.57
CA MET A 85 -27.91 -6.06 -6.42
C MET A 85 -29.41 -6.18 -6.12
N PRO A 86 -29.85 -7.24 -5.39
CA PRO A 86 -31.28 -7.43 -5.05
C PRO A 86 -31.85 -6.28 -4.21
N ASP A 87 -31.01 -5.62 -3.42
CA ASP A 87 -31.33 -4.44 -2.60
C ASP A 87 -31.35 -3.11 -3.39
N GLY A 88 -31.17 -3.17 -4.72
CA GLY A 88 -31.19 -2.02 -5.60
C GLY A 88 -29.87 -1.26 -5.72
N ARG A 89 -28.82 -1.60 -4.95
CA ARG A 89 -27.48 -0.99 -5.11
C ARG A 89 -26.87 -1.37 -6.46
N GLU A 90 -26.05 -0.48 -7.02
CA GLU A 90 -25.31 -0.72 -8.25
C GLU A 90 -23.80 -0.74 -7.97
N ILE A 91 -23.16 -1.89 -8.20
CA ILE A 91 -21.72 -2.10 -8.05
C ILE A 91 -21.06 -1.76 -9.38
N ARG A 92 -20.44 -0.59 -9.44
CA ARG A 92 -19.67 -0.09 -10.59
C ARG A 92 -18.47 -0.98 -10.89
N LEU A 93 -18.23 -1.24 -12.17
CA LEU A 93 -17.07 -1.95 -12.71
C LEU A 93 -16.32 -1.03 -13.67
N LEU A 94 -15.00 -1.17 -13.77
CA LEU A 94 -14.16 -0.43 -14.70
C LEU A 94 -13.71 -1.34 -15.85
N ARG A 95 -13.47 -0.78 -17.05
CA ARG A 95 -12.90 -1.52 -18.19
C ARG A 95 -11.40 -1.25 -18.31
N ALA A 96 -10.59 -2.30 -18.45
CA ALA A 96 -9.21 -2.16 -18.90
C ALA A 96 -9.21 -1.81 -20.40
N ALA A 97 -8.95 -0.54 -20.75
CA ALA A 97 -9.17 -0.04 -22.11
C ALA A 97 -8.29 -0.70 -23.18
N GLU A 98 -7.11 -1.19 -22.81
CA GLU A 98 -6.11 -1.78 -23.72
C GLU A 98 -6.17 -3.32 -23.78
N SER A 99 -7.17 -3.96 -23.15
CA SER A 99 -7.23 -5.42 -22.98
C SER A 99 -8.63 -5.99 -23.21
N ALA A 100 -8.72 -6.98 -24.10
CA ALA A 100 -9.92 -7.74 -24.35
C ALA A 100 -9.73 -9.23 -24.06
N ALA A 101 -10.79 -9.86 -23.56
CA ALA A 101 -10.87 -11.29 -23.33
C ALA A 101 -11.51 -11.97 -24.54
N VAL A 102 -10.80 -12.93 -25.16
CA VAL A 102 -11.21 -13.64 -26.37
C VAL A 102 -11.37 -15.13 -26.07
N ALA A 103 -12.54 -15.68 -26.41
CA ALA A 103 -12.77 -17.12 -26.48
C ALA A 103 -12.74 -17.56 -27.96
N PHE A 104 -11.99 -18.61 -28.27
CA PHE A 104 -11.84 -19.14 -29.63
C PHE A 104 -12.85 -20.27 -29.92
N THR A 105 -13.19 -20.47 -31.19
CA THR A 105 -14.11 -21.54 -31.63
C THR A 105 -13.52 -22.94 -31.51
N THR A 106 -12.20 -23.09 -31.61
CA THR A 106 -11.49 -24.38 -31.46
C THR A 106 -10.11 -24.20 -30.81
N LYS A 107 -9.57 -25.29 -30.27
CA LYS A 107 -8.18 -25.36 -29.78
C LYS A 107 -7.16 -25.00 -30.88
N ALA A 108 -7.39 -25.46 -32.12
CA ALA A 108 -6.50 -25.18 -33.25
C ALA A 108 -6.57 -23.72 -33.73
N ALA A 109 -7.72 -23.06 -33.61
CA ALA A 109 -7.84 -21.62 -33.88
C ALA A 109 -7.13 -20.79 -32.81
N ARG A 110 -7.29 -21.15 -31.52
CA ARG A 110 -6.57 -20.56 -30.39
C ARG A 110 -5.04 -20.65 -30.56
N ASP A 111 -4.54 -21.84 -30.91
CA ASP A 111 -3.10 -22.11 -31.00
C ASP A 111 -2.43 -21.46 -32.25
N ARG A 112 -3.21 -20.78 -33.11
CA ARG A 112 -2.70 -19.87 -34.18
C ARG A 112 -2.77 -18.39 -33.80
N GLY A 113 -3.41 -18.04 -32.69
CA GLY A 113 -3.64 -16.65 -32.28
C GLY A 113 -4.60 -15.87 -33.20
N ILE A 114 -4.46 -14.54 -33.18
CA ILE A 114 -5.06 -13.60 -34.14
C ILE A 114 -3.90 -12.81 -34.74
N VAL A 115 -3.88 -12.63 -36.05
CA VAL A 115 -2.80 -11.90 -36.75
C VAL A 115 -2.80 -10.43 -36.31
N GLY A 116 -1.64 -9.89 -35.95
CA GLY A 116 -1.51 -8.51 -35.47
C GLY A 116 -2.04 -8.28 -34.05
N LEU A 117 -2.02 -9.29 -33.17
CA LEU A 117 -2.30 -9.15 -31.74
C LEU A 117 -1.40 -10.06 -30.89
N LYS A 118 -0.61 -9.48 -29.98
CA LYS A 118 0.19 -10.26 -29.01
C LYS A 118 -0.70 -11.03 -28.03
N SER A 119 -0.57 -12.36 -28.03
CA SER A 119 -1.21 -13.26 -27.07
C SER A 119 -0.29 -13.49 -25.86
N ARG A 120 -0.84 -13.42 -24.65
CA ARG A 120 -0.08 -13.40 -23.38
C ARG A 120 0.42 -14.79 -22.93
N ARG A 121 1.04 -15.57 -23.82
CA ARG A 121 1.36 -16.99 -23.60
C ARG A 121 2.75 -17.47 -24.09
N GLU A 122 3.62 -16.56 -24.52
CA GLU A 122 4.96 -16.89 -25.04
C GLU A 122 6.04 -16.15 -24.25
N ILE A 123 6.31 -16.66 -23.04
CA ILE A 123 7.51 -16.36 -22.24
C ILE A 123 8.07 -17.72 -21.76
N PRO A 124 9.40 -17.96 -21.73
CA PRO A 124 9.96 -19.29 -21.49
C PRO A 124 9.57 -19.96 -20.16
N ALA A 125 9.41 -21.29 -20.22
CA ALA A 125 8.67 -22.11 -19.26
C ALA A 125 9.29 -22.30 -17.85
N HIS A 126 10.30 -21.52 -17.46
CA HIS A 126 11.02 -21.66 -16.19
C HIS A 126 10.75 -20.53 -15.16
N ARG A 127 9.79 -19.64 -15.40
CA ARG A 127 9.35 -18.61 -14.42
C ARG A 127 7.83 -18.48 -14.20
N GLU A 128 6.99 -19.30 -14.83
CA GLU A 128 5.54 -19.01 -14.96
C GLU A 128 4.57 -19.90 -14.15
N ALA A 129 5.00 -20.48 -13.02
CA ALA A 129 4.12 -21.30 -12.17
C ALA A 129 3.02 -20.48 -11.44
N ALA A 130 3.18 -19.15 -11.30
CA ALA A 130 2.35 -18.29 -10.46
C ALA A 130 1.53 -17.22 -11.22
N HIS A 131 1.66 -17.07 -12.54
CA HIS A 131 1.00 -15.95 -13.24
C HIS A 131 -0.44 -16.28 -13.70
N ALA A 132 -1.42 -15.78 -12.94
CA ALA A 132 -2.71 -15.27 -13.42
C ALA A 132 -3.45 -16.11 -14.48
N GLN A 133 -3.92 -17.31 -14.11
CA GLN A 133 -4.62 -18.21 -15.06
C GLN A 133 -6.15 -18.25 -14.86
N PHE A 134 -6.90 -17.79 -15.87
CA PHE A 134 -8.36 -17.99 -15.95
C PHE A 134 -8.72 -19.45 -16.32
N ARG A 135 -8.63 -20.37 -15.35
CA ARG A 135 -8.84 -21.81 -15.57
C ARG A 135 -10.31 -22.22 -15.69
N LYS A 136 -10.79 -22.44 -16.92
CA LYS A 136 -11.96 -23.28 -17.22
C LYS A 136 -11.82 -23.95 -18.60
N GLY A 137 -12.51 -25.07 -18.82
CA GLY A 137 -12.32 -26.01 -19.94
C GLY A 137 -12.60 -25.54 -21.38
N ASN A 138 -12.74 -24.23 -21.62
CA ASN A 138 -12.56 -23.60 -22.93
C ASN A 138 -11.72 -22.34 -22.67
N SER A 139 -10.43 -22.38 -23.01
CA SER A 139 -9.46 -21.39 -22.59
C SER A 139 -9.73 -20.02 -23.22
N ILE A 140 -10.13 -19.06 -22.39
CA ILE A 140 -10.24 -17.63 -22.74
C ILE A 140 -8.84 -17.01 -22.60
N HIS A 141 -8.42 -16.21 -23.58
CA HIS A 141 -7.15 -15.49 -23.56
C HIS A 141 -7.40 -14.01 -23.36
N ILE A 142 -6.52 -13.32 -22.62
CA ILE A 142 -6.41 -11.86 -22.72
C ILE A 142 -5.47 -11.55 -23.88
N VAL A 143 -5.99 -10.82 -24.86
CA VAL A 143 -5.21 -10.14 -25.90
C VAL A 143 -5.09 -8.67 -25.54
N ARG A 144 -4.04 -8.02 -26.06
CA ARG A 144 -3.85 -6.57 -25.95
C ARG A 144 -3.71 -5.95 -27.33
N ALA A 145 -4.06 -4.68 -27.45
CA ALA A 145 -3.66 -3.92 -28.63
C ALA A 145 -2.13 -3.88 -28.71
N GLU A 146 -1.56 -4.00 -29.91
CA GLU A 146 -0.10 -3.95 -30.11
C GLU A 146 0.47 -2.53 -29.90
N LYS A 147 -0.41 -1.52 -29.92
CA LYS A 147 -0.10 -0.10 -29.79
C LYS A 147 -0.67 0.41 -28.47
N ALA A 148 0.18 0.97 -27.60
CA ALA A 148 -0.29 1.54 -26.34
C ALA A 148 -1.22 2.74 -26.60
N GLY A 149 -2.20 2.95 -25.71
CA GLY A 149 -3.19 4.03 -25.84
C GLY A 149 -4.28 3.82 -26.91
N THR A 150 -4.21 2.80 -27.77
CA THR A 150 -5.36 2.46 -28.63
C THR A 150 -6.37 1.60 -27.85
N GLY A 151 -7.60 2.12 -27.72
CA GLY A 151 -8.68 1.43 -27.04
C GLY A 151 -9.08 0.15 -27.78
N MET A 152 -9.00 -0.99 -27.09
CA MET A 152 -9.34 -2.29 -27.64
C MET A 152 -10.85 -2.54 -27.54
N ASP A 153 -11.60 -2.20 -28.58
CA ASP A 153 -13.02 -2.57 -28.70
C ASP A 153 -13.16 -4.07 -29.06
N PRO A 154 -13.76 -4.91 -28.18
CA PRO A 154 -14.01 -6.31 -28.47
C PRO A 154 -14.90 -6.55 -29.70
N LYS A 155 -15.66 -5.56 -30.17
CA LYS A 155 -16.45 -5.68 -31.41
C LYS A 155 -15.58 -5.89 -32.64
N ALA A 156 -14.39 -5.29 -32.70
CA ALA A 156 -13.44 -5.54 -33.79
C ALA A 156 -13.02 -7.01 -33.80
N LEU A 157 -12.73 -7.56 -32.61
CA LEU A 157 -12.38 -8.98 -32.41
C LEU A 157 -13.56 -9.93 -32.65
N GLN A 158 -14.81 -9.44 -32.58
CA GLN A 158 -16.00 -10.21 -32.94
C GLN A 158 -16.18 -10.37 -34.46
N ALA A 159 -15.43 -9.65 -35.31
CA ALA A 159 -15.43 -9.91 -36.76
C ALA A 159 -14.74 -11.26 -37.09
N GLU A 160 -13.70 -11.62 -36.34
CA GLU A 160 -12.83 -12.76 -36.63
C GLU A 160 -13.56 -14.12 -36.65
N PRO A 161 -13.44 -14.94 -37.72
CA PRO A 161 -14.04 -16.28 -37.79
C PRO A 161 -13.54 -17.25 -36.71
N SER A 162 -12.28 -17.07 -36.27
CA SER A 162 -11.63 -17.84 -35.20
C SER A 162 -12.23 -17.58 -33.81
N VAL A 163 -12.91 -16.45 -33.61
CA VAL A 163 -13.43 -15.99 -32.32
C VAL A 163 -14.87 -16.44 -32.10
N ALA A 164 -15.10 -17.15 -31.00
CA ALA A 164 -16.43 -17.50 -30.52
C ALA A 164 -17.12 -16.32 -29.81
N TYR A 165 -16.37 -15.56 -29.02
CA TYR A 165 -16.76 -14.25 -28.49
C TYR A 165 -15.56 -13.44 -28.01
N ALA A 166 -15.71 -12.12 -27.97
CA ALA A 166 -14.76 -11.22 -27.32
C ALA A 166 -15.48 -10.24 -26.37
N ARG A 167 -14.84 -9.89 -25.25
CA ARG A 167 -15.36 -9.04 -24.16
C ARG A 167 -14.30 -8.08 -23.66
N HIS A 168 -14.70 -7.00 -23.00
CA HIS A 168 -13.76 -6.20 -22.22
C HIS A 168 -13.30 -7.00 -21.00
N VAL A 169 -12.04 -6.80 -20.60
CA VAL A 169 -11.60 -7.21 -19.26
C VAL A 169 -12.14 -6.18 -18.26
N LEU A 170 -12.95 -6.63 -17.31
CA LEU A 170 -13.51 -5.78 -16.27
C LEU A 170 -12.62 -5.80 -15.03
N VAL A 171 -12.69 -4.75 -14.22
CA VAL A 171 -11.94 -4.61 -12.97
C VAL A 171 -12.89 -4.15 -11.87
N ASP A 172 -12.88 -4.86 -10.74
CA ASP A 172 -13.53 -4.37 -9.51
C ASP A 172 -12.72 -3.19 -8.93
N PRO A 173 -13.31 -1.99 -8.77
CA PRO A 173 -12.59 -0.82 -8.26
C PRO A 173 -12.16 -0.94 -6.78
N LYS A 174 -12.59 -1.98 -6.04
CA LYS A 174 -12.16 -2.20 -4.64
C LYS A 174 -10.97 -3.15 -4.51
N SER A 175 -11.06 -4.34 -5.09
CA SER A 175 -9.99 -5.36 -5.01
C SER A 175 -8.96 -5.28 -6.14
N HIS A 176 -9.23 -4.50 -7.18
CA HIS A 176 -8.50 -4.50 -8.46
C HIS A 176 -8.48 -5.87 -9.18
N THR A 177 -9.30 -6.83 -8.75
CA THR A 177 -9.40 -8.16 -9.38
C THR A 177 -9.92 -8.02 -10.81
N ARG A 178 -9.19 -8.57 -11.80
CA ARG A 178 -9.68 -8.63 -13.18
C ARG A 178 -10.70 -9.76 -13.34
N MET A 179 -11.77 -9.46 -14.06
CA MET A 179 -12.93 -10.33 -14.24
C MET A 179 -13.34 -10.37 -15.71
N ILE A 180 -13.77 -11.54 -16.17
CA ILE A 180 -14.23 -11.77 -17.54
C ILE A 180 -15.64 -12.33 -17.49
N ALA A 181 -16.60 -11.59 -18.04
CA ALA A 181 -17.96 -12.10 -18.23
C ALA A 181 -17.95 -13.22 -19.29
N THR A 182 -18.44 -14.41 -18.94
CA THR A 182 -18.54 -15.54 -19.88
C THR A 182 -19.80 -15.43 -20.76
N ASP A 183 -20.01 -16.42 -21.61
CA ASP A 183 -21.27 -16.70 -22.30
C ASP A 183 -22.40 -17.20 -21.38
N GLU A 184 -22.20 -17.24 -20.06
CA GLU A 184 -23.21 -17.64 -19.09
C GLU A 184 -23.64 -16.49 -18.17
N ILE A 185 -24.90 -16.53 -17.74
CA ILE A 185 -25.53 -15.70 -16.70
C ILE A 185 -25.97 -16.63 -15.56
N ILE A 186 -25.86 -16.17 -14.33
CA ILE A 186 -26.45 -16.82 -13.16
C ILE A 186 -27.68 -16.01 -12.76
N ALA A 187 -28.86 -16.64 -12.73
CA ALA A 187 -30.10 -16.01 -12.31
C ALA A 187 -30.84 -16.87 -11.27
N ALA A 188 -31.40 -16.23 -10.25
CA ALA A 188 -32.26 -16.86 -9.25
C ALA A 188 -33.73 -16.51 -9.49
N PHE A 189 -34.60 -17.48 -9.24
CA PHE A 189 -36.04 -17.38 -9.46
C PHE A 189 -36.80 -17.66 -8.16
N PRO A 190 -37.96 -17.02 -7.90
CA PRO A 190 -38.80 -17.34 -6.75
C PRO A 190 -39.06 -18.84 -6.65
N ALA A 191 -39.17 -19.38 -5.43
CA ALA A 191 -39.31 -20.82 -5.20
C ALA A 191 -40.55 -21.46 -5.86
N LYS A 192 -41.56 -20.66 -6.23
CA LYS A 192 -42.78 -21.08 -6.94
C LYS A 192 -42.65 -21.03 -8.48
N THR A 193 -41.54 -20.55 -9.04
CA THR A 193 -41.35 -20.48 -10.50
C THR A 193 -41.09 -21.86 -11.08
N THR A 194 -41.99 -22.33 -11.93
CA THR A 194 -41.88 -23.65 -12.57
C THR A 194 -40.73 -23.70 -13.58
N PRO A 195 -40.17 -24.90 -13.88
CA PRO A 195 -39.17 -25.06 -14.93
C PRO A 195 -39.64 -24.63 -16.33
N VAL A 196 -40.96 -24.62 -16.59
CA VAL A 196 -41.54 -24.12 -17.84
C VAL A 196 -41.47 -22.59 -17.91
N GLN A 197 -41.89 -21.90 -16.85
CA GLN A 197 -41.79 -20.43 -16.76
C GLN A 197 -40.34 -19.95 -16.80
N MET A 198 -39.43 -20.64 -16.10
CA MET A 198 -38.00 -20.34 -16.09
C MET A 198 -37.36 -20.54 -17.48
N ARG A 199 -37.72 -21.62 -18.21
CA ARG A 199 -37.30 -21.80 -19.61
C ARG A 199 -37.87 -20.72 -20.53
N ALA A 200 -39.15 -20.38 -20.41
CA ALA A 200 -39.78 -19.33 -21.22
C ALA A 200 -39.08 -17.98 -21.02
N LEU A 201 -38.84 -17.56 -19.77
CA LEU A 201 -38.08 -16.34 -19.45
C LEU A 201 -36.66 -16.36 -20.03
N ALA A 202 -35.95 -17.49 -19.89
CA ALA A 202 -34.62 -17.65 -20.47
C ALA A 202 -34.64 -17.49 -22.00
N THR A 203 -35.55 -18.19 -22.70
CA THR A 203 -35.68 -18.12 -24.16
C THR A 203 -36.06 -16.72 -24.64
N THR A 204 -36.98 -16.02 -23.95
CA THR A 204 -37.32 -14.61 -24.25
C THR A 204 -36.11 -13.68 -24.11
N ALA A 205 -35.21 -13.94 -23.15
CA ALA A 205 -33.96 -13.21 -22.96
C ALA A 205 -32.81 -13.67 -23.88
N GLY A 206 -33.06 -14.57 -24.85
CA GLY A 206 -32.03 -15.10 -25.74
C GLY A 206 -31.07 -16.10 -25.09
N LEU A 207 -31.51 -16.78 -24.03
CA LEU A 207 -30.73 -17.72 -23.22
C LEU A 207 -31.28 -19.16 -23.27
N GLN A 208 -30.38 -20.13 -23.12
CA GLN A 208 -30.66 -21.54 -22.91
C GLN A 208 -30.34 -21.94 -21.46
N VAL A 209 -31.21 -22.71 -20.81
CA VAL A 209 -30.95 -23.25 -19.46
C VAL A 209 -29.87 -24.34 -19.54
N VAL A 210 -28.80 -24.22 -18.74
CA VAL A 210 -27.69 -25.18 -18.71
C VAL A 210 -27.83 -26.16 -17.53
N ALA A 211 -27.88 -25.63 -16.30
CA ALA A 211 -27.90 -26.40 -15.06
C ALA A 211 -28.33 -25.52 -13.87
N ARG A 212 -28.60 -26.13 -12.70
CA ARG A 212 -28.65 -25.36 -11.44
C ARG A 212 -27.29 -24.71 -11.13
N ALA A 213 -27.32 -23.64 -10.32
CA ALA A 213 -26.15 -22.95 -9.80
C ALA A 213 -26.13 -23.09 -8.26
N GLY A 214 -25.19 -23.89 -7.74
CA GLY A 214 -25.19 -24.26 -6.32
C GLY A 214 -26.31 -25.26 -5.98
N ASN A 215 -26.73 -25.26 -4.71
CA ASN A 215 -27.75 -26.17 -4.20
C ASN A 215 -29.18 -25.61 -4.38
N GLU A 216 -30.19 -26.43 -4.08
CA GLU A 216 -31.59 -26.09 -4.34
C GLU A 216 -32.13 -24.91 -3.49
N LYS A 217 -31.52 -24.63 -2.32
CA LYS A 217 -31.96 -23.55 -1.41
C LYS A 217 -31.87 -22.16 -2.05
N LEU A 218 -31.00 -21.98 -3.05
CA LEU A 218 -30.83 -20.71 -3.78
C LEU A 218 -31.76 -20.56 -4.98
N ASN A 219 -32.37 -21.66 -5.46
CA ASN A 219 -33.10 -21.78 -6.74
C ASN A 219 -32.45 -21.00 -7.92
N ALA A 220 -31.12 -21.00 -7.96
CA ALA A 220 -30.34 -20.33 -8.98
C ALA A 220 -29.98 -21.28 -10.13
N TRP A 221 -29.83 -20.73 -11.34
CA TRP A 221 -29.59 -21.46 -12.57
C TRP A 221 -28.53 -20.77 -13.42
N ARG A 222 -27.67 -21.57 -14.07
CA ARG A 222 -26.75 -21.14 -15.13
C ARG A 222 -27.52 -21.15 -16.46
N LEU A 223 -27.52 -20.00 -17.13
CA LEU A 223 -28.20 -19.76 -18.40
C LEU A 223 -27.15 -19.30 -19.43
N ARG A 224 -27.01 -19.99 -20.57
CA ARG A 224 -26.04 -19.66 -21.62
C ARG A 224 -26.66 -18.79 -22.70
N LEU A 225 -25.93 -17.80 -23.20
CA LEU A 225 -26.32 -16.98 -24.34
C LEU A 225 -26.44 -17.85 -25.61
N VAL A 226 -27.60 -17.81 -26.29
CA VAL A 226 -27.82 -18.51 -27.57
C VAL A 226 -27.01 -17.87 -28.70
N LYS A 227 -26.72 -16.57 -28.61
CA LYS A 227 -25.84 -15.83 -29.52
C LYS A 227 -24.63 -15.26 -28.74
N PRO A 228 -23.68 -16.12 -28.32
CA PRO A 228 -22.59 -15.72 -27.42
C PRO A 228 -21.62 -14.73 -28.08
N LYS A 229 -21.56 -14.69 -29.41
CA LYS A 229 -20.70 -13.78 -30.19
C LYS A 229 -21.18 -12.33 -30.18
N THR A 230 -22.49 -12.07 -30.05
CA THR A 230 -23.08 -10.73 -30.25
C THR A 230 -23.95 -10.21 -29.09
N GLY A 231 -24.55 -11.08 -28.26
CA GLY A 231 -25.30 -10.63 -27.08
C GLY A 231 -24.36 -10.14 -25.98
N ASP A 232 -24.74 -9.13 -25.18
CA ASP A 232 -23.95 -8.67 -24.03
C ASP A 232 -24.44 -9.28 -22.70
N PRO A 233 -23.64 -10.10 -22.00
CA PRO A 233 -24.05 -10.68 -20.72
C PRO A 233 -24.28 -9.63 -19.62
N LEU A 234 -23.60 -8.47 -19.65
CA LEU A 234 -23.86 -7.38 -18.68
C LEU A 234 -25.26 -6.79 -18.87
N GLN A 235 -25.57 -6.33 -20.09
CA GLN A 235 -26.88 -5.80 -20.44
C GLN A 235 -28.00 -6.83 -20.23
N ILE A 236 -27.82 -8.08 -20.69
CA ILE A 236 -28.85 -9.13 -20.56
C ILE A 236 -29.09 -9.46 -19.08
N ALA A 237 -28.04 -9.58 -18.25
CA ALA A 237 -28.21 -9.78 -16.81
C ALA A 237 -28.94 -8.60 -16.14
N ARG A 238 -28.60 -7.35 -16.52
CA ARG A 238 -29.28 -6.13 -16.03
C ARG A 238 -30.78 -6.14 -16.37
N THR A 239 -31.15 -6.57 -17.58
CA THR A 239 -32.56 -6.73 -17.99
C THR A 239 -33.26 -7.88 -17.26
N LEU A 240 -32.63 -9.05 -17.10
CA LEU A 240 -33.19 -10.14 -16.30
C LEU A 240 -33.43 -9.74 -14.84
N ALA A 241 -32.48 -9.02 -14.21
CA ALA A 241 -32.62 -8.54 -12.83
C ALA A 241 -33.78 -7.54 -12.63
N GLN A 242 -34.32 -6.97 -13.71
CA GLN A 242 -35.50 -6.10 -13.72
C GLN A 242 -36.78 -6.83 -14.16
N THR A 243 -36.68 -8.10 -14.59
CA THR A 243 -37.79 -8.86 -15.17
C THR A 243 -38.65 -9.52 -14.08
N LYS A 244 -39.96 -9.25 -14.09
CA LYS A 244 -40.92 -9.85 -13.14
C LYS A 244 -40.89 -11.39 -13.21
N GLY A 245 -40.49 -12.01 -12.10
CA GLY A 245 -40.31 -13.47 -12.02
C GLY A 245 -38.85 -13.90 -11.82
N VAL A 246 -37.90 -12.96 -11.85
CA VAL A 246 -36.49 -13.13 -11.45
C VAL A 246 -36.30 -12.44 -10.09
N VAL A 247 -35.43 -12.99 -9.23
CA VAL A 247 -35.03 -12.38 -7.93
C VAL A 247 -33.77 -11.54 -8.11
N TRP A 248 -32.80 -12.07 -8.84
CA TRP A 248 -31.57 -11.39 -9.27
C TRP A 248 -30.95 -12.13 -10.46
N ALA A 249 -30.15 -11.41 -11.25
CA ALA A 249 -29.33 -11.99 -12.31
C ALA A 249 -27.99 -11.24 -12.43
N GLN A 250 -26.92 -11.98 -12.70
CA GLN A 250 -25.57 -11.45 -12.93
C GLN A 250 -24.84 -12.26 -14.02
N PRO A 251 -23.84 -11.71 -14.73
CA PRO A 251 -22.94 -12.51 -15.56
C PRO A 251 -22.24 -13.57 -14.70
N ASN A 252 -22.00 -14.75 -15.28
CA ASN A 252 -21.11 -15.74 -14.71
C ASN A 252 -19.66 -15.31 -15.03
N PHE A 253 -18.92 -14.85 -14.01
CA PHE A 253 -17.57 -14.35 -14.18
C PHE A 253 -16.52 -15.44 -14.00
N LEU A 254 -15.52 -15.49 -14.89
CA LEU A 254 -14.20 -15.97 -14.48
C LEU A 254 -13.47 -14.81 -13.78
N ARG A 255 -12.69 -15.12 -12.74
CA ARG A 255 -11.85 -14.15 -12.02
C ARG A 255 -10.39 -14.53 -12.19
N GLU A 256 -9.52 -13.51 -12.21
CA GLU A 256 -8.08 -13.70 -12.14
C GLU A 256 -7.70 -14.24 -10.76
N ILE A 257 -6.94 -15.34 -10.72
CA ILE A 257 -6.28 -15.79 -9.49
C ILE A 257 -4.91 -15.12 -9.45
N LYS A 258 -4.75 -14.14 -8.55
CA LYS A 258 -3.45 -13.58 -8.21
C LYS A 258 -2.76 -14.53 -7.23
N HIS A 259 -1.75 -15.28 -7.68
CA HIS A 259 -0.95 -16.11 -6.80
C HIS A 259 0.13 -15.24 -6.15
N CYS A 260 -0.14 -14.78 -4.94
CA CYS A 260 0.89 -14.22 -4.07
C CYS A 260 1.92 -15.32 -3.72
N TYR A 261 3.16 -14.95 -3.39
CA TYR A 261 4.18 -15.93 -3.01
C TYR A 261 3.87 -16.51 -1.63
N THR A 262 4.00 -17.83 -1.50
CA THR A 262 3.86 -18.58 -0.24
C THR A 262 5.18 -19.31 0.05
N PRO A 263 5.82 -19.09 1.21
CA PRO A 263 7.05 -19.78 1.57
C PRO A 263 6.77 -21.27 1.90
N PRO A 264 7.77 -22.16 1.80
CA PRO A 264 7.62 -23.60 2.01
C PRO A 264 7.55 -24.03 3.50
N ASN A 265 7.41 -23.06 4.41
CA ASN A 265 7.57 -23.22 5.85
C ASN A 265 6.25 -23.78 6.45
N PRO A 266 6.24 -24.97 7.10
CA PRO A 266 5.03 -25.66 7.52
C PRO A 266 4.04 -24.84 8.36
N LEU A 267 4.54 -23.92 9.18
CA LEU A 267 3.75 -23.11 10.10
C LEU A 267 3.32 -21.76 9.51
N PHE A 268 3.65 -21.46 8.24
CA PHE A 268 3.26 -20.19 7.62
C PHE A 268 1.75 -19.93 7.66
N ALA A 269 0.92 -20.98 7.68
CA ALA A 269 -0.53 -20.87 7.82
C ALA A 269 -1.01 -20.34 9.19
N THR A 270 -0.17 -20.35 10.23
CA THR A 270 -0.47 -19.75 11.55
C THR A 270 0.09 -18.33 11.69
N GLN A 271 1.04 -17.93 10.84
CA GLN A 271 1.74 -16.63 10.92
C GLN A 271 0.88 -15.45 10.41
N GLN A 272 -0.17 -15.12 11.15
CA GLN A 272 -1.15 -14.10 10.76
C GLN A 272 -0.50 -12.71 10.53
N ALA A 273 0.57 -12.36 11.24
CA ALA A 273 1.35 -11.13 11.01
C ALA A 273 1.84 -10.93 9.56
N LEU A 274 2.11 -12.03 8.85
CA LEU A 274 2.59 -12.06 7.46
C LEU A 274 1.43 -12.23 6.46
N SER A 275 0.39 -12.98 6.84
CA SER A 275 -0.79 -13.27 6.01
C SER A 275 -2.03 -13.54 6.87
N ASN A 276 -2.79 -12.49 7.21
CA ASN A 276 -3.97 -12.58 8.06
C ASN A 276 -5.22 -12.86 7.20
N LEU A 277 -5.69 -14.11 7.21
CA LEU A 277 -6.90 -14.52 6.46
C LEU A 277 -8.20 -14.31 7.26
N GLY A 278 -8.14 -13.71 8.45
CA GLY A 278 -9.28 -13.55 9.35
C GLY A 278 -9.65 -14.83 10.11
N LEU A 279 -8.65 -15.68 10.38
CA LEU A 279 -8.82 -16.90 11.18
C LEU A 279 -8.74 -16.57 12.67
N ASN A 280 -9.28 -17.43 13.53
CA ASN A 280 -9.17 -17.30 14.99
C ASN A 280 -9.53 -15.90 15.52
N HIS A 281 -10.68 -15.36 15.10
CA HIS A 281 -11.19 -14.04 15.49
C HIS A 281 -10.37 -12.81 15.06
N ALA A 282 -9.32 -12.98 14.26
CA ALA A 282 -8.55 -11.87 13.68
C ALA A 282 -9.32 -11.09 12.58
N THR A 283 -8.91 -9.84 12.34
CA THR A 283 -9.38 -9.01 11.24
C THR A 283 -8.61 -9.36 9.96
N ALA A 284 -9.29 -9.93 8.96
CA ALA A 284 -8.65 -10.28 7.68
C ALA A 284 -7.92 -9.08 7.04
N GLY A 285 -6.64 -9.27 6.72
CA GLY A 285 -5.75 -8.20 6.25
C GLY A 285 -5.11 -7.34 7.33
N ALA A 286 -5.26 -7.65 8.63
CA ALA A 286 -4.45 -7.07 9.71
C ALA A 286 -3.05 -7.73 9.75
N ASP A 287 -2.27 -7.47 8.71
CA ASP A 287 -0.93 -8.00 8.43
C ASP A 287 -0.07 -6.97 7.66
N VAL A 288 1.21 -7.27 7.44
CA VAL A 288 2.15 -6.41 6.67
C VAL A 288 2.07 -6.58 5.14
N LYS A 289 1.13 -7.39 4.61
CA LYS A 289 1.00 -7.76 3.18
C LYS A 289 2.22 -8.52 2.62
N ALA A 290 2.89 -9.33 3.45
CA ALA A 290 4.16 -9.99 3.13
C ALA A 290 4.14 -10.73 1.78
N THR A 291 3.11 -11.53 1.54
CA THR A 291 2.96 -12.34 0.32
C THR A 291 2.89 -11.53 -0.99
N THR A 292 2.53 -10.24 -0.92
CA THR A 292 2.53 -9.30 -2.07
C THR A 292 3.81 -8.43 -2.13
N ALA A 293 4.60 -8.38 -1.07
CA ALA A 293 5.98 -7.89 -1.13
C ALA A 293 6.90 -8.96 -1.77
N TRP A 294 6.69 -10.22 -1.42
CA TRP A 294 7.44 -11.39 -1.91
C TRP A 294 7.26 -11.68 -3.41
N GLU A 295 6.21 -11.15 -4.06
CA GLU A 295 6.10 -11.10 -5.53
C GLU A 295 7.18 -10.23 -6.20
N LYS A 296 7.78 -9.29 -5.45
CA LYS A 296 8.84 -8.37 -5.91
C LYS A 296 10.20 -8.82 -5.41
N THR A 297 10.32 -9.10 -4.10
CA THR A 297 11.52 -9.69 -3.52
C THR A 297 11.25 -10.41 -2.20
N THR A 298 11.95 -11.50 -1.96
CA THR A 298 11.97 -12.27 -0.70
C THR A 298 13.11 -11.85 0.22
N GLY A 299 13.97 -10.94 -0.23
CA GLY A 299 15.25 -10.57 0.38
C GLY A 299 16.41 -10.76 -0.59
N ASN A 300 17.63 -10.48 -0.12
CA ASN A 300 18.90 -10.69 -0.82
C ASN A 300 19.97 -10.97 0.23
N SER A 301 20.76 -12.04 0.10
CA SER A 301 21.74 -12.44 1.11
C SER A 301 22.93 -11.48 1.25
N GLY A 302 23.10 -10.57 0.29
CA GLY A 302 23.99 -9.41 0.41
C GLY A 302 23.40 -8.22 1.15
N ILE A 303 22.20 -8.35 1.75
CA ILE A 303 21.59 -7.37 2.66
C ILE A 303 21.58 -7.97 4.06
N VAL A 304 22.21 -7.28 5.02
CA VAL A 304 22.46 -7.78 6.38
C VAL A 304 21.59 -7.03 7.40
N ILE A 305 20.94 -7.76 8.30
CA ILE A 305 20.12 -7.22 9.39
C ILE A 305 20.83 -7.54 10.70
N ALA A 306 21.34 -6.53 11.41
CA ALA A 306 21.83 -6.68 12.77
C ALA A 306 20.67 -6.89 13.74
N ILE A 307 20.81 -7.87 14.62
CA ILE A 307 19.90 -8.17 15.71
C ILE A 307 20.68 -7.93 16.99
N ILE A 308 20.47 -6.75 17.58
CA ILE A 308 21.14 -6.30 18.81
C ILE A 308 20.21 -6.65 19.97
N ASP A 309 20.52 -7.73 20.70
CA ASP A 309 19.59 -8.42 21.59
C ASP A 309 20.33 -9.33 22.61
N ASP A 310 19.64 -10.25 23.30
CA ASP A 310 20.23 -11.21 24.26
C ASP A 310 21.07 -12.35 23.64
N GLY A 311 21.08 -12.47 22.32
CA GLY A 311 21.86 -13.44 21.55
C GLY A 311 21.08 -14.06 20.38
N VAL A 312 21.79 -14.51 19.35
CA VAL A 312 21.20 -15.23 18.21
C VAL A 312 21.98 -16.51 17.98
N GLU A 313 21.33 -17.68 18.03
CA GLU A 313 22.02 -18.96 17.87
C GLU A 313 22.66 -19.05 16.46
N ILE A 314 23.99 -18.96 16.41
CA ILE A 314 24.76 -18.84 15.17
C ILE A 314 24.73 -20.11 14.31
N THR A 315 24.29 -21.23 14.89
CA THR A 315 24.10 -22.53 14.21
C THR A 315 22.66 -22.79 13.75
N HIS A 316 21.72 -21.89 14.05
CA HIS A 316 20.29 -22.21 13.94
C HIS A 316 19.85 -22.50 12.49
N PRO A 317 19.29 -23.69 12.19
CA PRO A 317 19.05 -24.15 10.81
C PRO A 317 17.93 -23.39 10.07
N GLY A 318 17.17 -22.57 10.79
CA GLY A 318 16.18 -21.64 10.23
C GLY A 318 16.71 -20.22 9.93
N LEU A 319 18.01 -19.95 10.14
CA LEU A 319 18.61 -18.64 9.87
C LEU A 319 19.69 -18.71 8.78
N ARG A 320 20.03 -17.54 8.24
CA ARG A 320 21.24 -17.31 7.44
C ARG A 320 22.09 -16.32 8.20
N ILE A 321 23.12 -16.80 8.88
CA ILE A 321 24.00 -15.99 9.71
C ILE A 321 25.08 -15.32 8.84
N PHE A 322 25.51 -14.13 9.27
CA PHE A 322 26.58 -13.36 8.66
C PHE A 322 27.92 -14.11 8.75
N THR A 323 28.88 -13.74 7.92
CA THR A 323 30.24 -14.26 7.98
C THR A 323 31.15 -13.09 7.67
N ASN A 324 31.94 -12.62 8.64
CA ASN A 324 32.85 -11.50 8.41
C ASN A 324 33.88 -11.91 7.34
N PRO A 325 33.94 -11.22 6.18
CA PRO A 325 34.96 -11.50 5.17
C PRO A 325 36.40 -11.29 5.68
N GLY A 326 36.57 -10.44 6.71
CA GLY A 326 37.83 -10.18 7.41
C GLY A 326 38.39 -11.43 8.07
N GLU A 327 37.59 -12.09 8.91
CA GLU A 327 37.95 -13.26 9.71
C GLU A 327 37.70 -14.61 9.00
N SER A 328 37.29 -14.60 7.73
CA SER A 328 36.97 -15.81 6.99
C SER A 328 38.09 -16.30 6.06
N GLY A 329 38.30 -17.61 6.03
CA GLY A 329 39.22 -18.29 5.14
C GLY A 329 40.66 -18.36 5.64
N GLY A 330 41.36 -19.42 5.25
CA GLY A 330 42.79 -19.58 5.53
C GLY A 330 43.13 -20.05 6.96
N GLY A 331 42.14 -20.32 7.80
CA GLY A 331 42.32 -20.64 9.21
C GLY A 331 42.27 -19.42 10.13
N LYS A 332 41.80 -18.27 9.62
CA LYS A 332 41.49 -17.08 10.42
C LYS A 332 40.36 -17.32 11.42
N GLU A 333 39.45 -18.22 11.07
CA GLU A 333 38.17 -18.47 11.77
C GLU A 333 38.28 -18.83 13.27
N THR A 334 39.49 -19.17 13.75
CA THR A 334 39.80 -19.56 15.13
C THR A 334 41.28 -19.31 15.48
N ASN A 335 41.90 -18.23 14.99
CA ASN A 335 43.35 -17.99 15.18
C ASN A 335 43.69 -17.10 16.39
N THR A 336 42.68 -16.54 17.07
CA THR A 336 42.77 -15.62 18.22
C THR A 336 43.41 -14.27 17.91
N LEU A 337 43.36 -13.83 16.65
CA LEU A 337 43.80 -12.52 16.18
C LEU A 337 42.62 -11.69 15.70
N ASP A 338 42.83 -10.37 15.69
CA ASP A 338 41.99 -9.38 15.02
C ASP A 338 42.61 -9.16 13.62
N ASP A 339 42.08 -9.85 12.61
CA ASP A 339 42.74 -10.11 11.34
C ASP A 339 42.24 -9.18 10.20
N ASP A 340 41.21 -8.35 10.48
CA ASP A 340 40.83 -7.16 9.72
C ASP A 340 41.11 -5.81 10.45
N ALA A 341 41.52 -5.86 11.72
CA ALA A 341 41.82 -4.73 12.60
C ALA A 341 40.60 -3.89 13.03
N ASN A 342 39.42 -4.51 13.17
CA ASN A 342 38.20 -3.88 13.66
C ASN A 342 38.12 -3.76 15.21
N GLY A 343 38.98 -4.47 15.94
CA GLY A 343 39.04 -4.51 17.41
C GLY A 343 38.51 -5.80 18.07
N PHE A 344 37.99 -6.75 17.29
CA PHE A 344 37.28 -7.95 17.76
C PHE A 344 37.86 -9.22 17.11
N ALA A 345 38.61 -10.00 17.87
CA ALA A 345 39.37 -11.15 17.37
C ALA A 345 38.50 -12.41 17.14
N ASP A 346 38.67 -13.10 16.00
CA ASP A 346 37.82 -14.22 15.57
C ASP A 346 36.29 -13.89 15.49
N ASP A 347 35.87 -12.65 15.19
CA ASP A 347 34.45 -12.18 15.22
C ASP A 347 33.52 -12.73 14.11
N LEU A 348 33.87 -13.87 13.52
CA LEU A 348 33.35 -14.44 12.28
C LEU A 348 31.82 -14.38 12.11
N HIS A 349 31.05 -14.58 13.19
CA HIS A 349 29.58 -14.64 13.18
C HIS A 349 28.90 -13.55 14.01
N GLY A 350 29.62 -12.46 14.32
CA GLY A 350 29.19 -11.42 15.25
C GLY A 350 29.93 -11.49 16.59
N TRP A 351 29.56 -10.61 17.52
CA TRP A 351 30.28 -10.43 18.79
C TRP A 351 29.36 -10.40 20.02
N ASP A 352 29.90 -10.85 21.17
CA ASP A 352 29.30 -10.72 22.49
C ASP A 352 29.90 -9.53 23.26
N PHE A 353 29.16 -8.43 23.33
CA PHE A 353 29.52 -7.21 24.04
C PHE A 353 29.22 -7.25 25.56
N ALA A 354 28.65 -8.34 26.06
CA ALA A 354 28.40 -8.54 27.49
C ALA A 354 29.53 -9.38 28.12
N ASN A 355 29.90 -10.50 27.51
CA ASN A 355 31.00 -11.36 27.98
C ASN A 355 32.37 -10.98 27.38
N ASN A 356 32.39 -10.18 26.30
CA ASN A 356 33.60 -9.81 25.54
C ASN A 356 34.28 -11.02 24.89
N ASP A 357 33.53 -11.78 24.09
CA ASP A 357 34.03 -12.89 23.27
C ASP A 357 33.30 -13.00 21.91
N ASN A 358 33.72 -13.95 21.07
CA ASN A 358 33.20 -14.15 19.71
C ASN A 358 31.93 -15.02 19.64
N ASN A 359 31.32 -15.38 20.77
CA ASN A 359 30.14 -16.24 20.82
C ASN A 359 28.85 -15.43 21.05
N ALA A 360 28.39 -14.74 20.00
CA ALA A 360 27.10 -14.04 19.99
C ALA A 360 25.84 -14.95 20.11
N SER A 361 26.02 -16.24 20.42
CA SER A 361 24.93 -17.18 20.70
C SER A 361 24.32 -16.93 22.09
N PRO A 362 23.01 -17.20 22.26
CA PRO A 362 22.39 -17.16 23.57
C PRO A 362 22.87 -18.31 24.46
N VAL A 363 22.90 -18.06 25.76
CA VAL A 363 23.20 -19.04 26.81
C VAL A 363 22.01 -19.08 27.78
N GLY A 364 21.80 -20.22 28.43
CA GLY A 364 20.70 -20.38 29.39
C GLY A 364 19.32 -20.41 28.72
N VAL A 365 18.50 -19.40 28.99
CA VAL A 365 17.10 -19.28 28.51
C VAL A 365 16.85 -18.03 27.64
N ASN A 366 17.95 -17.42 27.16
CA ASN A 366 17.99 -16.16 26.42
C ASN A 366 17.53 -16.34 24.96
N GLY A 367 16.30 -16.79 24.74
CA GLY A 367 15.75 -17.03 23.40
C GLY A 367 15.34 -15.77 22.61
N HIS A 368 15.46 -14.57 23.18
CA HIS A 368 14.75 -13.38 22.69
C HIS A 368 15.25 -12.92 21.33
N GLY A 369 16.56 -12.76 21.16
CA GLY A 369 17.23 -12.39 19.92
C GLY A 369 17.06 -13.42 18.83
N THR A 370 17.02 -14.71 19.16
CA THR A 370 16.71 -15.77 18.17
C THR A 370 15.25 -15.68 17.70
N GLY A 371 14.32 -15.37 18.60
CA GLY A 371 12.93 -15.03 18.26
C GLY A 371 12.80 -13.77 17.40
N THR A 372 13.52 -12.69 17.76
CA THR A 372 13.64 -11.43 17.01
C THR A 372 14.20 -11.68 15.59
N ALA A 373 15.29 -12.43 15.48
CA ALA A 373 15.94 -12.83 14.22
C ALA A 373 15.01 -13.67 13.33
N GLY A 374 14.25 -14.59 13.92
CA GLY A 374 13.24 -15.39 13.22
C GLY A 374 12.16 -14.53 12.55
N VAL A 375 11.66 -13.51 13.25
CA VAL A 375 10.66 -12.57 12.69
C VAL A 375 11.26 -11.74 11.54
N ALA A 376 12.49 -11.26 11.70
CA ALA A 376 13.18 -10.46 10.68
C ALA A 376 13.53 -11.27 9.43
N GLY A 377 14.23 -12.41 9.60
CA GLY A 377 14.97 -13.10 8.54
C GLY A 377 14.91 -14.62 8.53
N GLY A 378 13.98 -15.25 9.26
CA GLY A 378 13.76 -16.71 9.21
C GLY A 378 13.59 -17.23 7.78
N ILE A 379 14.45 -18.17 7.37
CA ILE A 379 14.66 -18.52 5.96
C ILE A 379 13.47 -19.29 5.36
N PHE A 380 13.31 -19.20 4.04
CA PHE A 380 12.21 -19.87 3.33
C PHE A 380 12.53 -21.35 3.05
N SER A 381 12.44 -22.16 4.10
CA SER A 381 12.78 -23.59 4.13
C SER A 381 11.74 -24.39 4.92
N ALA A 382 11.51 -25.64 4.50
CA ALA A 382 10.68 -26.57 5.27
C ALA A 382 11.30 -26.91 6.64
N ALA A 383 12.63 -26.81 6.77
CA ALA A 383 13.35 -27.04 8.03
C ALA A 383 13.07 -25.94 9.07
N ALA A 384 12.93 -24.68 8.63
CA ALA A 384 12.82 -23.50 9.50
C ALA A 384 11.47 -23.40 10.25
N LYS A 385 10.48 -24.24 9.93
CA LYS A 385 9.11 -24.29 10.50
C LYS A 385 8.29 -23.01 10.28
N THR A 386 8.73 -21.86 10.80
CA THR A 386 8.18 -20.51 10.61
C THR A 386 9.03 -19.71 9.62
N ALA A 387 8.48 -18.66 9.01
CA ALA A 387 9.17 -17.78 8.07
C ALA A 387 9.32 -16.35 8.64
N GLY A 388 10.45 -15.69 8.38
CA GLY A 388 10.60 -14.26 8.64
C GLY A 388 10.04 -13.39 7.51
N ILE A 389 9.95 -12.08 7.70
CA ILE A 389 9.52 -11.18 6.63
C ILE A 389 10.54 -11.08 5.48
N ALA A 390 11.83 -11.28 5.77
CA ALA A 390 12.93 -11.17 4.82
C ALA A 390 13.85 -12.41 4.80
N GLY A 391 13.29 -13.62 4.72
CA GLY A 391 14.04 -14.89 4.72
C GLY A 391 15.08 -15.08 3.58
N GLY A 392 15.12 -14.17 2.61
CA GLY A 392 16.20 -14.07 1.61
C GLY A 392 17.43 -13.28 2.07
N CYS A 393 17.35 -12.52 3.17
CA CYS A 393 18.44 -11.70 3.73
C CYS A 393 19.34 -12.49 4.70
N THR A 394 20.34 -11.81 5.26
CA THR A 394 21.30 -12.37 6.23
C THR A 394 21.14 -11.68 7.58
N ILE A 395 21.37 -12.41 8.68
CA ILE A 395 21.31 -11.92 10.06
C ILE A 395 22.73 -11.75 10.60
N LEU A 396 23.02 -10.60 11.22
CA LEU A 396 24.20 -10.39 12.05
C LEU A 396 23.79 -10.45 13.54
N PRO A 397 24.15 -11.52 14.26
CA PRO A 397 24.10 -11.58 15.72
C PRO A 397 24.93 -10.46 16.37
N VAL A 398 24.37 -9.76 17.35
CA VAL A 398 25.12 -8.85 18.23
C VAL A 398 24.55 -9.00 19.64
N LYS A 399 25.28 -9.67 20.54
CA LYS A 399 24.80 -9.97 21.89
C LYS A 399 25.18 -8.84 22.84
N ILE A 400 24.20 -8.33 23.58
CA ILE A 400 24.36 -7.23 24.55
C ILE A 400 23.79 -7.55 25.94
N ALA A 401 23.24 -8.75 26.15
CA ALA A 401 22.92 -9.27 27.49
C ALA A 401 23.91 -10.39 27.85
N ASP A 402 24.27 -10.49 29.11
CA ASP A 402 25.16 -11.54 29.61
C ASP A 402 24.44 -12.89 29.74
N ASP A 403 25.18 -13.92 30.18
CA ASP A 403 24.66 -15.27 30.35
C ASP A 403 23.63 -15.41 31.51
N THR A 404 23.37 -14.33 32.26
CA THR A 404 22.28 -14.23 33.24
C THR A 404 21.04 -13.51 32.68
N GLY A 405 21.19 -12.80 31.56
CA GLY A 405 20.14 -12.02 30.90
C GLY A 405 20.14 -10.53 31.25
N ASP A 406 21.12 -10.04 32.03
CA ASP A 406 21.27 -8.62 32.34
C ASP A 406 22.01 -7.89 31.20
N PHE A 407 21.54 -6.68 30.85
CA PHE A 407 22.17 -5.89 29.78
C PHE A 407 23.52 -5.30 30.19
N THR A 408 24.47 -5.33 29.25
CA THR A 408 25.80 -4.73 29.40
C THR A 408 25.77 -3.20 29.50
N THR A 409 26.91 -2.59 29.81
CA THR A 409 27.03 -1.14 30.03
C THR A 409 26.73 -0.30 28.78
N ASP A 410 26.27 0.95 28.96
CA ASP A 410 26.11 1.95 27.89
C ASP A 410 27.29 2.04 26.92
N ALA A 411 28.53 1.91 27.43
CA ALA A 411 29.75 1.97 26.63
C ALA A 411 29.88 0.76 25.69
N ALA A 412 29.53 -0.43 26.19
CA ALA A 412 29.49 -1.64 25.38
C ALA A 412 28.30 -1.63 24.40
N ILE A 413 27.11 -1.19 24.82
CA ILE A 413 25.92 -1.04 23.95
C ILE A 413 26.18 -0.03 22.82
N GLY A 414 26.75 1.13 23.11
CA GLY A 414 27.10 2.12 22.08
C GLY A 414 28.16 1.59 21.11
N THR A 415 29.14 0.83 21.61
CA THR A 415 30.14 0.16 20.76
C THR A 415 29.50 -0.91 19.88
N ALA A 416 28.55 -1.70 20.41
CA ALA A 416 27.79 -2.70 19.67
C ALA A 416 26.96 -2.11 18.52
N ILE A 417 26.37 -0.93 18.71
CA ILE A 417 25.64 -0.20 17.66
C ILE A 417 26.60 0.30 16.56
N ILE A 418 27.78 0.81 16.93
CA ILE A 418 28.81 1.24 15.96
C ILE A 418 29.31 0.03 15.16
N TYR A 419 29.71 -1.04 15.84
CA TYR A 419 30.11 -2.32 15.27
C TYR A 419 29.08 -2.86 14.27
N ALA A 420 27.81 -2.94 14.68
CA ALA A 420 26.71 -3.37 13.83
C ALA A 420 26.59 -2.52 12.55
N SER A 421 26.82 -1.20 12.64
CA SER A 421 26.71 -0.28 11.50
C SER A 421 27.84 -0.41 10.46
N THR A 422 28.96 -1.05 10.82
CA THR A 422 30.06 -1.40 9.90
C THR A 422 29.62 -2.49 8.91
N PHE A 423 28.88 -3.49 9.39
CA PHE A 423 28.57 -4.71 8.64
C PHE A 423 27.11 -4.82 8.18
N ALA A 424 26.16 -4.15 8.85
CA ALA A 424 24.72 -4.31 8.60
C ALA A 424 24.08 -3.18 7.78
N ASP A 425 23.14 -3.56 6.91
CA ASP A 425 22.26 -2.65 6.18
C ASP A 425 21.11 -2.09 7.04
N VAL A 426 20.71 -2.81 8.09
CA VAL A 426 19.59 -2.45 8.97
C VAL A 426 19.91 -2.90 10.40
N LEU A 427 19.62 -2.06 11.40
CA LEU A 427 19.76 -2.43 12.82
C LEU A 427 18.37 -2.63 13.43
N SER A 428 18.15 -3.77 14.08
CA SER A 428 16.94 -4.07 14.85
C SER A 428 17.26 -4.21 16.34
N ASN A 429 16.56 -3.43 17.16
CA ASN A 429 16.73 -3.39 18.61
C ASN A 429 15.38 -3.68 19.28
N SER A 430 15.30 -4.79 20.01
CA SER A 430 14.08 -5.22 20.73
C SER A 430 14.14 -4.95 22.24
N TRP A 431 15.08 -4.10 22.66
CA TRP A 431 15.36 -3.71 24.04
C TRP A 431 15.12 -2.21 24.27
N GLY A 432 15.08 -1.79 25.53
CA GLY A 432 14.95 -0.39 25.93
C GLY A 432 14.71 -0.24 27.45
N GLY A 433 14.93 0.96 27.96
CA GLY A 433 14.91 1.29 29.38
C GLY A 433 15.98 2.33 29.74
N GLY A 434 16.10 2.62 31.03
CA GLY A 434 17.11 3.57 31.55
C GLY A 434 16.83 5.03 31.22
N SER A 435 17.84 5.87 31.47
CA SER A 435 17.87 7.29 31.08
C SER A 435 18.49 7.46 29.68
N GLU A 436 18.16 8.55 29.00
CA GLU A 436 18.83 8.92 27.74
C GLU A 436 20.35 9.05 27.92
N SER A 437 21.10 8.37 27.06
CA SER A 437 22.55 8.25 27.15
C SER A 437 23.23 8.96 25.97
N PRO A 438 24.05 10.01 26.21
CA PRO A 438 24.73 10.74 25.15
C PRO A 438 25.65 9.86 24.28
N PHE A 439 26.18 8.76 24.82
CA PHE A 439 27.05 7.85 24.07
C PHE A 439 26.26 6.92 23.14
N ILE A 440 25.15 6.34 23.61
CA ILE A 440 24.24 5.55 22.77
C ILE A 440 23.60 6.45 21.69
N ASN A 441 23.25 7.70 22.02
CA ASN A 441 22.79 8.68 21.03
C ASN A 441 23.85 8.92 19.94
N ALA A 442 25.11 9.15 20.31
CA ALA A 442 26.20 9.36 19.36
C ALA A 442 26.46 8.10 18.49
N ALA A 443 26.27 6.90 19.05
CA ALA A 443 26.36 5.64 18.30
C ALA A 443 25.20 5.48 17.29
N ILE A 444 23.98 5.83 17.68
CA ILE A 444 22.81 5.84 16.77
C ILE A 444 23.01 6.88 15.67
N ASP A 445 23.50 8.08 16.00
CA ASP A 445 23.87 9.11 15.03
C ASP A 445 24.94 8.64 14.05
N TYR A 446 25.99 7.97 14.55
CA TYR A 446 27.03 7.39 13.71
C TYR A 446 26.44 6.36 12.72
N ALA A 447 25.60 5.43 13.21
CA ALA A 447 24.94 4.44 12.36
C ALA A 447 24.02 5.08 11.29
N VAL A 448 23.26 6.12 11.66
CA VAL A 448 22.32 6.84 10.78
C VAL A 448 23.04 7.74 9.76
N GLU A 449 24.25 8.22 10.04
CA GLU A 449 24.96 9.18 9.17
C GLU A 449 26.11 8.55 8.37
N HIS A 450 26.84 7.59 8.95
CA HIS A 450 28.08 7.03 8.37
C HIS A 450 27.90 5.59 7.87
N GLY A 451 26.94 4.84 8.44
CA GLY A 451 26.64 3.47 8.07
C GLY A 451 26.41 3.28 6.56
N ARG A 452 26.77 2.08 6.05
CA ARG A 452 26.60 1.68 4.64
C ARG A 452 27.29 2.62 3.62
N GLY A 453 28.40 3.23 4.04
CA GLY A 453 29.17 4.18 3.23
C GLY A 453 28.50 5.55 3.10
N GLY A 454 28.04 6.13 4.21
CA GLY A 454 27.42 7.46 4.25
C GLY A 454 25.98 7.52 3.74
N LYS A 455 25.29 6.37 3.66
CA LYS A 455 23.85 6.30 3.35
C LYS A 455 22.97 6.25 4.60
N GLY A 456 23.56 5.83 5.72
CA GLY A 456 22.87 5.55 6.97
C GLY A 456 22.22 4.17 7.00
N CYS A 457 22.41 3.47 8.12
CA CYS A 457 21.62 2.31 8.51
C CYS A 457 20.34 2.82 9.20
N PRO A 458 19.13 2.45 8.75
CA PRO A 458 17.91 2.65 9.54
C PRO A 458 17.97 1.80 10.81
N VAL A 459 17.88 2.48 11.96
CA VAL A 459 17.96 1.89 13.30
C VAL A 459 16.55 1.80 13.89
N PHE A 460 16.00 0.59 13.93
CA PHE A 460 14.68 0.29 14.45
C PHE A 460 14.74 0.00 15.95
N PHE A 461 13.83 0.59 16.71
CA PHE A 461 13.68 0.34 18.15
C PHE A 461 12.22 0.02 18.50
N ALA A 462 12.05 -0.98 19.36
CA ALA A 462 10.77 -1.33 19.97
C ALA A 462 10.32 -0.25 20.98
N THR A 463 9.09 0.29 20.86
CA THR A 463 8.71 1.48 21.67
C THR A 463 8.54 1.24 23.17
N GLY A 464 8.45 0.00 23.61
CA GLY A 464 8.25 -0.40 25.00
C GLY A 464 6.88 -1.04 25.24
N ASN A 465 6.81 -1.87 26.28
CA ASN A 465 5.62 -2.66 26.63
C ASN A 465 4.89 -2.16 27.90
N SER A 466 5.21 -0.93 28.33
CA SER A 466 4.79 -0.36 29.62
C SER A 466 3.57 0.57 29.50
N ALA A 467 2.81 0.53 28.39
CA ALA A 467 1.66 1.43 28.20
C ALA A 467 0.49 1.16 29.16
N SER A 468 0.57 0.07 29.93
CA SER A 468 -0.40 -0.34 30.94
C SER A 468 -0.17 0.33 32.30
N THR A 469 0.10 1.63 32.33
CA THR A 469 -0.04 2.45 33.56
C THR A 469 -1.53 2.59 33.88
N TRP A 470 -2.04 1.77 34.81
CA TRP A 470 -3.47 1.73 35.17
C TRP A 470 -4.41 1.54 33.97
N MET A 471 -4.18 0.47 33.24
CA MET A 471 -5.33 -0.28 32.72
C MET A 471 -5.93 -1.07 33.92
N ASN A 472 -7.23 -1.24 34.15
CA ASN A 472 -8.30 -1.40 33.15
C ASN A 472 -7.90 -2.39 32.03
N GLY A 473 -7.05 -3.37 32.37
CA GLY A 473 -6.25 -4.12 31.39
C GLY A 473 -6.27 -5.61 31.63
N GLY A 474 -6.72 -6.34 30.62
CA GLY A 474 -6.65 -7.80 30.58
C GLY A 474 -5.26 -8.31 30.20
N GLY A 475 -4.82 -9.38 30.84
CA GLY A 475 -3.75 -10.27 30.38
C GLY A 475 -4.06 -11.72 30.76
N ARG A 476 -3.65 -12.73 29.96
CA ARG A 476 -3.99 -14.15 30.22
C ARG A 476 -3.09 -14.80 31.30
N VAL A 477 -3.68 -15.20 32.42
CA VAL A 477 -3.20 -16.28 33.30
C VAL A 477 -3.39 -17.64 32.61
N ARG A 478 -2.60 -18.64 33.02
CA ARG A 478 -2.82 -20.06 32.70
C ARG A 478 -2.67 -20.93 33.95
N LEU A 479 -3.55 -21.90 34.09
CA LEU A 479 -3.53 -22.94 35.13
C LEU A 479 -3.27 -24.29 34.45
N SER A 480 -2.07 -24.83 34.69
CA SER A 480 -1.71 -26.18 34.28
C SER A 480 -2.35 -27.21 35.20
N THR A 481 -2.72 -28.36 34.65
CA THR A 481 -3.42 -29.44 35.36
C THR A 481 -2.65 -30.76 35.30
N ALA A 482 -1.33 -30.69 35.09
CA ALA A 482 -0.48 -31.87 35.04
C ALA A 482 -0.57 -32.68 36.35
N GLY A 483 -0.94 -33.96 36.24
CA GLY A 483 -1.21 -34.84 37.37
C GLY A 483 -2.66 -34.82 37.89
N LEU A 484 -3.52 -33.96 37.38
CA LEU A 484 -4.93 -33.82 37.78
C LEU A 484 -5.88 -34.25 36.65
N ASN A 485 -6.42 -35.47 36.79
CA ASN A 485 -7.41 -36.05 35.88
C ASN A 485 -8.75 -36.18 36.60
N GLY A 486 -9.80 -35.56 36.06
CA GLY A 486 -11.12 -35.52 36.71
C GLY A 486 -11.86 -34.21 36.45
N SER A 487 -12.91 -33.96 37.23
CA SER A 487 -13.71 -32.73 37.16
C SER A 487 -13.41 -31.84 38.37
N TYR A 488 -12.96 -30.61 38.13
CA TYR A 488 -12.44 -29.71 39.16
C TYR A 488 -13.08 -28.32 39.10
N PHE A 489 -13.24 -27.66 40.25
CA PHE A 489 -13.75 -26.29 40.36
C PHE A 489 -12.60 -25.33 40.65
N PHE A 490 -12.58 -24.16 40.00
CA PHE A 490 -11.57 -23.13 40.15
C PHE A 490 -12.13 -21.93 40.92
N GLY A 491 -11.36 -21.36 41.84
CA GLY A 491 -11.78 -20.21 42.65
C GLY A 491 -10.89 -18.99 42.52
N PHE A 492 -11.46 -17.83 42.81
CA PHE A 492 -10.79 -16.53 42.87
C PHE A 492 -11.17 -15.84 44.19
N TYR A 493 -10.19 -15.48 45.00
CA TYR A 493 -10.35 -14.80 46.28
C TYR A 493 -9.73 -13.41 46.18
N TYR A 494 -10.39 -12.40 46.75
CA TYR A 494 -9.81 -11.08 46.97
C TYR A 494 -10.06 -10.62 48.41
N GLY A 495 -9.06 -10.04 49.07
CA GLY A 495 -9.16 -9.54 50.44
C GLY A 495 -8.32 -8.29 50.69
N ARG A 496 -8.71 -7.49 51.68
CA ARG A 496 -8.08 -6.21 52.02
C ARG A 496 -7.65 -6.17 53.49
N ASN A 497 -6.36 -5.96 53.73
CA ASN A 497 -5.73 -6.18 55.03
C ASN A 497 -5.44 -4.91 55.84
N ALA A 498 -5.04 -3.78 55.22
CA ALA A 498 -4.96 -2.47 55.91
C ALA A 498 -4.69 -1.25 54.98
N GLY A 499 -5.73 -0.57 54.47
CA GLY A 499 -5.56 0.62 53.62
C GLY A 499 -6.53 1.78 53.89
N THR A 500 -6.30 2.93 53.25
CA THR A 500 -7.23 4.07 53.21
C THR A 500 -8.36 3.84 52.19
N ASP A 501 -9.57 4.31 52.50
CA ASP A 501 -10.74 4.10 51.64
C ASP A 501 -10.58 4.75 50.25
N GLY A 502 -10.91 3.97 49.22
CA GLY A 502 -10.77 4.30 47.80
C GLY A 502 -11.32 3.16 46.94
N GLU A 503 -11.54 3.40 45.64
CA GLU A 503 -12.13 2.39 44.76
C GLU A 503 -11.10 1.32 44.34
N GLU A 504 -11.34 0.06 44.75
CA GLU A 504 -10.60 -1.11 44.28
C GLU A 504 -11.50 -1.97 43.39
N THR A 505 -10.94 -2.61 42.37
CA THR A 505 -11.63 -3.48 41.42
C THR A 505 -10.66 -4.47 40.81
N ILE A 506 -10.82 -5.76 41.11
CA ILE A 506 -10.26 -6.86 40.33
C ILE A 506 -11.33 -7.33 39.34
N ARG A 507 -10.95 -7.58 38.07
CA ARG A 507 -11.81 -8.35 37.15
C ARG A 507 -11.07 -9.54 36.56
N ILE A 508 -11.74 -10.68 36.52
CA ILE A 508 -11.32 -11.92 35.85
C ILE A 508 -12.20 -12.07 34.61
N ASP A 509 -11.61 -12.43 33.47
CA ASP A 509 -12.23 -12.59 32.15
C ASP A 509 -11.69 -13.88 31.46
N ASN A 510 -12.19 -14.23 30.28
CA ASN A 510 -11.52 -15.07 29.28
C ASN A 510 -11.13 -16.55 29.63
N VAL A 511 -11.77 -17.18 30.63
CA VAL A 511 -11.63 -18.62 30.96
C VAL A 511 -11.95 -19.56 29.77
N CYS A 512 -10.97 -20.37 29.36
CA CYS A 512 -11.05 -21.35 28.28
C CYS A 512 -10.15 -22.57 28.56
N VAL A 513 -10.35 -23.66 27.81
CA VAL A 513 -9.49 -24.86 27.85
C VAL A 513 -8.73 -24.97 26.51
N LEU A 514 -7.42 -25.09 26.60
CA LEU A 514 -6.50 -25.20 25.47
C LEU A 514 -6.14 -26.67 25.23
N GLY A 515 -6.24 -27.11 23.98
CA GLY A 515 -5.82 -28.44 23.54
C GLY A 515 -4.29 -28.57 23.45
N ALA A 516 -3.81 -29.81 23.34
CA ALA A 516 -2.39 -30.14 23.21
C ALA A 516 -1.76 -29.68 21.87
N ASP A 517 -2.56 -29.14 20.94
CA ASP A 517 -2.14 -28.53 19.68
C ASP A 517 -2.06 -26.99 19.75
N GLY A 518 -2.34 -26.40 20.92
CA GLY A 518 -2.32 -24.96 21.16
C GLY A 518 -3.60 -24.22 20.78
N TYR A 519 -4.62 -24.90 20.25
CA TYR A 519 -5.89 -24.27 19.86
C TYR A 519 -6.92 -24.27 21.00
N THR A 520 -7.81 -23.27 20.99
CA THR A 520 -8.96 -23.20 21.89
C THR A 520 -10.08 -24.13 21.42
N HIS A 521 -10.41 -25.14 22.21
CA HIS A 521 -11.66 -25.87 22.01
C HIS A 521 -12.83 -25.00 22.51
N ARG A 522 -13.76 -24.65 21.61
CA ARG A 522 -15.14 -24.34 22.03
C ARG A 522 -15.80 -25.68 22.33
N ASN A 523 -15.81 -26.08 23.60
CA ASN A 523 -16.08 -27.46 24.01
C ASN A 523 -17.39 -28.02 23.45
N ASP A 524 -17.31 -29.29 22.98
CA ASP A 524 -18.45 -30.01 22.40
C ASP A 524 -19.39 -30.61 23.45
N LEU A 525 -18.94 -30.71 24.70
CA LEU A 525 -19.79 -30.78 25.88
C LEU A 525 -19.92 -29.33 26.41
N LEU A 526 -21.15 -28.85 26.64
CA LEU A 526 -21.46 -27.68 27.46
C LEU A 526 -20.72 -26.38 27.04
N ARG A 527 -21.08 -25.64 25.98
CA ARG A 527 -22.36 -25.41 25.23
C ARG A 527 -23.50 -24.72 26.01
N ASP A 528 -24.13 -23.76 25.33
CA ASP A 528 -25.15 -22.85 25.90
C ASP A 528 -26.38 -23.60 26.43
N GLU A 529 -26.83 -24.65 25.75
CA GLU A 529 -28.03 -25.42 26.17
C GLU A 529 -27.78 -26.34 27.39
N ASP A 530 -26.53 -26.69 27.69
CA ASP A 530 -26.18 -27.33 28.96
C ASP A 530 -26.02 -26.31 30.11
N PHE A 531 -25.66 -25.07 29.77
CA PHE A 531 -25.76 -23.92 30.68
C PHE A 531 -27.21 -23.53 30.98
N GLU A 532 -28.20 -23.89 30.15
CA GLU A 532 -29.63 -23.65 30.40
C GLU A 532 -30.37 -24.83 31.04
N THR A 533 -30.08 -26.09 30.66
CA THR A 533 -30.93 -27.25 31.03
C THR A 533 -30.86 -27.70 32.49
N TRP A 534 -29.80 -27.36 33.22
CA TRP A 534 -29.60 -27.78 34.62
C TRP A 534 -30.04 -26.71 35.66
N PHE A 535 -30.55 -25.56 35.22
CA PHE A 535 -31.17 -24.56 36.08
C PHE A 535 -32.57 -24.98 36.57
N SER A 536 -32.59 -25.93 37.52
CA SER A 536 -33.70 -26.05 38.46
C SER A 536 -33.23 -25.62 39.85
N PHE A 537 -33.91 -24.63 40.41
CA PHE A 537 -33.51 -23.95 41.64
C PHE A 537 -33.83 -24.82 42.90
N GLY A 538 -32.83 -25.42 43.57
CA GLY A 538 -32.97 -26.38 44.70
C GLY A 538 -32.33 -25.96 46.06
N PRO A 539 -32.90 -26.30 47.24
CA PRO A 539 -33.27 -25.29 48.26
C PRO A 539 -32.18 -24.50 49.04
N TYR A 540 -32.47 -23.32 49.63
CA TYR A 540 -33.74 -22.58 49.83
C TYR A 540 -34.34 -22.10 48.50
N VAL A 541 -35.32 -22.85 47.98
CA VAL A 541 -35.61 -23.07 46.54
C VAL A 541 -34.52 -22.47 45.61
N GLY A 542 -33.30 -23.05 45.71
CA GLY A 542 -31.98 -22.42 45.54
C GLY A 542 -31.27 -22.73 44.22
N LEU A 543 -30.18 -23.51 44.15
CA LEU A 543 -29.53 -23.84 42.86
C LEU A 543 -28.87 -25.22 42.80
N ALA A 544 -29.21 -25.97 41.75
CA ALA A 544 -28.29 -26.94 41.15
C ALA A 544 -27.41 -26.24 40.09
N SER A 545 -26.22 -26.80 39.83
CA SER A 545 -25.55 -26.91 38.50
C SER A 545 -25.81 -25.86 37.41
N GLY A 546 -24.72 -25.29 36.87
CA GLY A 546 -24.74 -24.45 35.65
C GLY A 546 -24.34 -22.99 35.87
N THR A 547 -23.88 -22.61 37.07
CA THR A 547 -23.50 -21.23 37.37
C THR A 547 -22.26 -21.10 38.23
N TRP A 548 -21.57 -19.97 38.05
CA TRP A 548 -20.72 -19.37 39.07
C TRP A 548 -21.57 -18.94 40.28
N GLN A 549 -21.05 -19.10 41.50
CA GLN A 549 -21.71 -18.64 42.74
C GLN A 549 -20.75 -17.78 43.57
N GLY A 550 -21.30 -16.78 44.28
CA GLY A 550 -20.55 -15.88 45.17
C GLY A 550 -20.97 -16.04 46.63
N ALA A 551 -20.03 -16.41 47.51
CA ALA A 551 -20.26 -16.80 48.91
C ALA A 551 -18.91 -16.89 49.66
N VAL A 552 -18.70 -16.43 50.89
CA VAL A 552 -19.50 -15.59 51.82
C VAL A 552 -18.51 -14.62 52.51
N SER A 553 -18.96 -13.44 52.95
CA SER A 553 -18.12 -12.48 53.70
C SER A 553 -18.57 -12.30 55.17
N THR A 554 -17.69 -11.74 56.00
CA THR A 554 -18.06 -11.17 57.30
C THR A 554 -18.43 -9.67 57.17
N GLY A 555 -19.49 -9.36 56.42
CA GLY A 555 -20.16 -8.04 56.47
C GLY A 555 -20.20 -7.19 55.20
N ALA A 556 -19.84 -7.75 54.03
CA ALA A 556 -19.78 -7.05 52.74
C ALA A 556 -20.60 -7.75 51.63
N PRO A 557 -21.03 -7.06 50.56
CA PRO A 557 -21.71 -7.70 49.43
C PRO A 557 -20.80 -8.66 48.63
N TYR A 558 -21.41 -9.48 47.78
CA TYR A 558 -20.75 -10.52 46.98
C TYR A 558 -20.09 -9.97 45.70
N TRP A 559 -19.25 -10.78 45.04
CA TRP A 559 -18.78 -10.51 43.66
C TRP A 559 -19.96 -10.27 42.71
N THR A 560 -19.89 -9.16 41.96
CA THR A 560 -20.86 -8.86 40.90
C THR A 560 -20.38 -9.48 39.58
N ILE A 561 -21.06 -10.53 39.15
CA ILE A 561 -20.86 -11.14 37.84
C ILE A 561 -21.53 -10.24 36.80
N GLU A 562 -20.73 -9.62 35.93
CA GLU A 562 -21.19 -8.74 34.85
C GLU A 562 -20.93 -9.39 33.49
N THR A 563 -21.95 -9.49 32.63
CA THR A 563 -21.77 -9.95 31.23
C THR A 563 -21.16 -8.86 30.34
N VAL A 564 -20.02 -8.29 30.76
CA VAL A 564 -19.40 -7.08 30.19
C VAL A 564 -17.91 -7.33 29.90
N ASN A 565 -17.58 -7.40 28.60
CA ASN A 565 -16.28 -7.78 28.03
C ASN A 565 -15.21 -6.66 28.16
N ALA A 566 -14.91 -6.22 29.38
CA ALA A 566 -14.14 -4.99 29.62
C ALA A 566 -12.60 -5.15 29.51
N MET A 567 -12.05 -6.36 29.60
CA MET A 567 -10.62 -6.59 29.89
C MET A 567 -9.93 -7.42 28.79
N LYS A 568 -9.67 -6.74 27.66
CA LYS A 568 -9.15 -7.35 26.42
C LYS A 568 -7.77 -7.99 26.61
N GLY A 569 -7.54 -9.12 25.93
CA GLY A 569 -6.20 -9.71 25.80
C GLY A 569 -6.22 -11.22 25.53
N THR A 570 -6.77 -11.65 24.39
CA THR A 570 -6.95 -13.07 23.95
C THR A 570 -7.97 -13.87 24.80
N GLY A 571 -9.01 -14.47 24.18
CA GLY A 571 -10.33 -14.61 24.86
C GLY A 571 -10.84 -15.96 25.44
N GLY A 572 -12.03 -15.94 26.10
CA GLY A 572 -12.81 -17.06 26.69
C GLY A 572 -14.03 -16.74 27.64
N LEU A 573 -15.23 -16.53 27.09
CA LEU A 573 -16.55 -16.69 27.77
C LEU A 573 -17.03 -15.83 28.98
N TYR A 574 -16.29 -15.60 30.09
CA TYR A 574 -16.89 -14.98 31.31
C TYR A 574 -16.04 -13.92 32.02
N SER A 575 -16.67 -12.77 32.32
CA SER A 575 -16.14 -11.66 33.13
C SER A 575 -16.83 -11.54 34.50
N ALA A 576 -16.08 -11.22 35.56
CA ALA A 576 -16.61 -10.98 36.91
C ALA A 576 -15.76 -9.95 37.68
N ALA A 577 -16.40 -9.11 38.50
CA ALA A 577 -15.74 -8.00 39.22
C ALA A 577 -15.91 -8.07 40.75
N SER A 578 -14.86 -7.72 41.49
CA SER A 578 -14.91 -7.61 42.95
C SER A 578 -15.69 -6.36 43.39
N PRO A 579 -16.44 -6.41 44.51
CA PRO A 579 -17.01 -5.21 45.12
C PRO A 579 -15.91 -4.38 45.80
N GLN A 580 -16.21 -3.13 46.13
CA GLN A 580 -15.37 -2.35 47.05
C GLN A 580 -15.31 -3.05 48.42
N LEU A 581 -14.10 -3.24 48.94
CA LEU A 581 -13.85 -3.82 50.26
C LEU A 581 -13.26 -2.75 51.19
N THR A 582 -13.74 -2.68 52.43
CA THR A 582 -13.06 -1.91 53.48
C THR A 582 -11.92 -2.75 54.09
N ASN A 583 -11.08 -2.11 54.88
CA ASN A 583 -10.08 -2.79 55.71
C ASN A 583 -10.71 -3.98 56.50
N GLY A 584 -10.10 -5.16 56.43
CA GLY A 584 -10.51 -6.39 57.11
C GLY A 584 -11.58 -7.21 56.39
N GLN A 585 -11.89 -6.93 55.13
CA GLN A 585 -12.94 -7.62 54.36
C GLN A 585 -12.36 -8.48 53.22
N ALA A 586 -13.12 -9.49 52.79
CA ALA A 586 -12.78 -10.37 51.68
C ALA A 586 -14.03 -10.87 50.92
N SER A 587 -13.83 -11.34 49.68
CA SER A 587 -14.89 -11.83 48.79
C SER A 587 -14.38 -12.92 47.84
N VAL A 588 -15.19 -13.94 47.55
CA VAL A 588 -14.80 -15.14 46.77
C VAL A 588 -15.78 -15.43 45.63
N LEU A 589 -15.24 -15.91 44.51
CA LEU A 589 -15.91 -16.28 43.26
C LEU A 589 -15.43 -17.68 42.83
N VAL A 590 -16.33 -18.57 42.37
CA VAL A 590 -15.97 -19.96 41.98
C VAL A 590 -16.64 -20.38 40.66
N THR A 591 -15.91 -21.08 39.79
CA THR A 591 -16.39 -21.61 38.50
C THR A 591 -17.31 -22.82 38.68
N PRO A 592 -18.10 -23.19 37.65
CA PRO A 592 -18.59 -24.56 37.48
C PRO A 592 -17.44 -25.59 37.40
N PRO A 593 -17.73 -26.91 37.54
CA PRO A 593 -16.70 -27.94 37.43
C PRO A 593 -16.28 -28.15 35.97
N ILE A 594 -14.99 -27.97 35.70
CA ILE A 594 -14.36 -28.21 34.40
C ILE A 594 -13.75 -29.62 34.42
N THR A 595 -14.07 -30.44 33.42
CA THR A 595 -13.45 -31.78 33.27
C THR A 595 -12.14 -31.64 32.52
N VAL A 596 -11.09 -32.31 33.03
CA VAL A 596 -9.72 -32.21 32.54
C VAL A 596 -9.11 -33.61 32.35
N THR A 597 -8.47 -33.79 31.19
CA THR A 597 -7.86 -35.06 30.75
C THR A 597 -6.35 -35.15 31.00
N GLY A 598 -5.79 -34.17 31.73
CA GLY A 598 -4.37 -34.11 32.08
C GLY A 598 -3.42 -33.73 30.94
N LYS A 599 -3.96 -33.39 29.76
CA LYS A 599 -3.22 -32.93 28.56
C LYS A 599 -3.66 -31.54 28.08
N GLU A 600 -4.45 -30.85 28.88
CA GLU A 600 -5.09 -29.57 28.56
C GLU A 600 -4.57 -28.49 29.49
N THR A 601 -4.68 -27.23 29.09
CA THR A 601 -4.35 -26.07 29.95
C THR A 601 -5.56 -25.17 30.07
N VAL A 602 -5.98 -24.84 31.29
CA VAL A 602 -7.00 -23.81 31.51
C VAL A 602 -6.32 -22.44 31.39
N ALA A 603 -6.91 -21.51 30.66
CA ALA A 603 -6.36 -20.16 30.46
C ALA A 603 -7.46 -19.12 30.63
N PHE A 604 -7.19 -18.04 31.36
CA PHE A 604 -8.17 -16.99 31.67
C PHE A 604 -7.48 -15.63 31.72
N SER A 605 -8.11 -14.52 31.31
CA SER A 605 -7.50 -13.20 31.49
C SER A 605 -7.91 -12.53 32.80
N HIS A 606 -7.11 -11.60 33.28
CA HIS A 606 -7.35 -10.90 34.53
C HIS A 606 -6.87 -9.46 34.43
N SER A 607 -7.30 -8.66 35.38
CA SER A 607 -7.05 -7.23 35.51
C SER A 607 -7.25 -6.82 36.96
N PHE A 608 -6.56 -5.78 37.42
CA PHE A 608 -6.77 -5.27 38.77
C PHE A 608 -6.42 -3.80 38.95
N SER A 609 -7.07 -3.22 39.95
CA SER A 609 -6.91 -1.88 40.50
C SER A 609 -7.07 -2.06 42.01
N MET A 610 -5.99 -1.99 42.78
CA MET A 610 -6.03 -2.26 44.22
C MET A 610 -5.01 -1.41 44.98
N SER A 611 -5.36 -1.02 46.21
CA SER A 611 -4.49 -0.20 47.06
C SER A 611 -3.36 -1.02 47.65
N ALA A 612 -2.48 -0.32 48.38
CA ALA A 612 -1.62 -0.94 49.38
C ALA A 612 -2.41 -1.91 50.29
N ASP A 613 -1.77 -3.03 50.60
CA ASP A 613 -2.18 -4.03 51.60
C ASP A 613 -3.47 -4.80 51.26
N SER A 614 -3.59 -5.28 50.01
CA SER A 614 -4.69 -6.14 49.52
C SER A 614 -4.18 -7.42 48.82
N ASP A 615 -4.73 -8.60 49.16
CA ASP A 615 -4.33 -9.94 48.67
C ASP A 615 -5.28 -10.48 47.57
N PHE A 616 -4.75 -11.25 46.61
CA PHE A 616 -5.53 -12.02 45.64
C PHE A 616 -5.08 -13.49 45.55
N TYR A 617 -6.00 -14.44 45.39
CA TYR A 617 -5.64 -15.86 45.29
C TYR A 617 -6.43 -16.59 44.21
N VAL A 618 -5.81 -17.63 43.65
CA VAL A 618 -6.46 -18.60 42.75
C VAL A 618 -6.47 -19.98 43.41
N LEU A 619 -7.63 -20.65 43.41
CA LEU A 619 -7.91 -21.86 44.20
C LEU A 619 -8.33 -23.02 43.29
N LEU A 620 -8.09 -24.27 43.73
CA LEU A 620 -8.49 -25.48 43.01
C LEU A 620 -9.10 -26.54 43.94
N TRP A 621 -10.23 -27.10 43.53
CA TRP A 621 -11.06 -28.04 44.29
C TRP A 621 -11.45 -29.29 43.49
N ASP A 622 -11.42 -30.45 44.13
CA ASP A 622 -11.86 -31.76 43.58
C ASP A 622 -13.35 -32.08 43.83
N GLY A 623 -14.02 -31.29 44.67
CA GLY A 623 -15.40 -31.53 45.09
C GLY A 623 -15.60 -32.65 46.13
N VAL A 624 -14.54 -33.25 46.67
CA VAL A 624 -14.62 -34.41 47.59
C VAL A 624 -13.74 -34.25 48.84
N THR A 625 -12.52 -33.73 48.72
CA THR A 625 -11.53 -33.72 49.83
C THR A 625 -11.20 -32.32 50.36
N GLY A 626 -11.32 -31.27 49.55
CA GLY A 626 -11.12 -29.88 49.99
C GLY A 626 -10.26 -29.04 49.04
N VAL A 627 -9.69 -27.94 49.56
CA VAL A 627 -8.74 -27.10 48.81
C VAL A 627 -7.50 -27.94 48.53
N PHE A 628 -7.21 -28.23 47.25
CA PHE A 628 -6.03 -29.01 46.87
C PHE A 628 -4.76 -28.16 46.90
N THR A 629 -4.87 -26.92 46.41
CA THR A 629 -3.80 -25.91 46.41
C THR A 629 -4.39 -24.51 46.56
N ASN A 630 -3.62 -23.61 47.17
CA ASN A 630 -3.90 -22.19 47.22
C ASN A 630 -2.73 -21.44 46.57
N LEU A 631 -2.97 -20.79 45.42
CA LEU A 631 -1.99 -19.96 44.72
C LEU A 631 -2.16 -18.51 45.15
N ALA A 632 -1.32 -18.09 46.09
CA ALA A 632 -1.32 -16.74 46.64
C ALA A 632 -0.55 -15.75 45.76
N TYR A 633 -1.26 -14.74 45.26
CA TYR A 633 -0.69 -13.47 44.83
C TYR A 633 -0.84 -12.50 46.02
N GLY A 634 0.18 -12.46 46.87
CA GLY A 634 0.18 -11.75 48.15
C GLY A 634 0.01 -10.22 48.06
N PRO A 635 0.20 -9.50 49.18
CA PRO A 635 -0.27 -8.12 49.33
C PRO A 635 0.31 -7.19 48.27
N TRP A 636 -0.59 -6.56 47.53
CA TRP A 636 -0.29 -5.64 46.43
C TRP A 636 -0.28 -4.18 46.89
N HIS A 637 0.36 -3.32 46.09
CA HIS A 637 0.42 -1.87 46.34
C HIS A 637 0.40 -1.08 45.01
N GLY A 638 -0.77 -0.55 44.61
CA GLY A 638 -0.96 0.24 43.37
C GLY A 638 -1.17 1.75 43.60
N PRO A 639 -0.46 2.66 42.88
CA PRO A 639 -0.50 4.12 43.13
C PRO A 639 -1.39 4.91 42.16
N ALA A 640 -1.83 6.11 42.56
CA ALA A 640 -2.58 7.04 41.70
C ALA A 640 -1.67 7.87 40.74
N ASP A 641 -2.29 8.46 39.71
CA ASP A 641 -1.74 9.42 38.73
C ASP A 641 -0.33 9.12 38.15
N ILE A 642 -0.31 8.54 36.95
CA ILE A 642 0.91 8.42 36.12
C ILE A 642 0.65 9.08 34.76
N ALA A 643 1.67 9.78 34.23
CA ALA A 643 1.62 10.45 32.93
C ALA A 643 1.42 9.46 31.77
N ALA A 644 1.16 9.98 30.57
CA ALA A 644 1.13 9.17 29.36
C ALA A 644 2.46 8.38 29.23
N PRO A 645 2.41 7.04 29.06
CA PRO A 645 3.59 6.21 28.92
C PRO A 645 4.19 6.37 27.52
N ASP A 646 4.92 7.48 27.37
CA ASP A 646 5.73 7.83 26.20
C ASP A 646 6.64 6.66 25.77
N THR A 647 7.03 6.63 24.50
CA THR A 647 8.03 5.69 23.99
C THR A 647 9.29 5.68 24.86
N ILE A 648 9.78 4.50 25.26
CA ILE A 648 10.94 4.38 26.15
C ILE A 648 12.25 4.67 25.40
N TYR A 649 13.29 5.06 26.12
CA TYR A 649 14.64 5.16 25.55
C TYR A 649 15.18 3.77 25.13
N PRO A 650 15.90 3.59 24.01
CA PRO A 650 16.24 4.58 22.98
C PRO A 650 15.16 4.90 21.94
N ALA A 651 14.00 4.22 21.95
CA ALA A 651 12.92 4.48 20.98
C ALA A 651 12.33 5.90 21.03
N SER A 652 12.50 6.64 22.12
CA SER A 652 12.19 8.07 22.20
C SER A 652 13.16 8.97 21.43
N TYR A 653 14.38 8.52 21.15
CA TYR A 653 15.40 9.33 20.51
C TYR A 653 15.07 9.52 19.02
N VAL A 654 14.95 10.77 18.59
CA VAL A 654 14.35 11.18 17.30
C VAL A 654 15.03 10.59 16.05
N LYS A 655 16.30 10.20 16.17
CA LYS A 655 17.09 9.54 15.10
C LYS A 655 16.81 8.03 14.99
N THR A 656 16.12 7.41 15.93
CA THR A 656 15.61 6.03 15.78
C THR A 656 14.34 6.00 14.92
N ILE A 657 13.99 4.83 14.37
CA ILE A 657 12.66 4.54 13.83
C ILE A 657 11.88 3.77 14.91
N ALA A 658 10.89 4.45 15.51
CA ALA A 658 10.21 3.97 16.70
C ALA A 658 8.98 3.09 16.37
N VAL A 659 9.09 1.78 16.61
CA VAL A 659 8.10 0.78 16.17
C VAL A 659 7.24 0.26 17.32
N GLY A 660 5.97 0.64 17.30
CA GLY A 660 4.95 0.12 18.22
C GLY A 660 4.33 -1.18 17.74
N ALA A 661 3.57 -1.83 18.61
CA ALA A 661 2.85 -3.06 18.32
C ALA A 661 1.40 -2.78 17.87
N SER A 662 0.95 -3.52 16.87
CA SER A 662 -0.46 -3.62 16.47
C SER A 662 -0.92 -5.08 16.52
N ASN A 663 -2.14 -5.33 16.97
CA ASN A 663 -2.67 -6.67 17.09
C ASN A 663 -3.41 -7.14 15.84
N ASP A 664 -3.70 -8.44 15.80
CA ASP A 664 -4.47 -9.11 14.74
C ASP A 664 -5.91 -8.59 14.55
N THR A 665 -6.41 -7.71 15.43
CA THR A 665 -7.74 -7.07 15.31
C THR A 665 -7.73 -5.73 14.57
N ASP A 666 -6.58 -5.30 14.04
CA ASP A 666 -6.36 -4.01 13.33
C ASP A 666 -6.29 -2.77 14.25
N ARG A 667 -5.75 -2.94 15.47
CA ARG A 667 -5.56 -1.87 16.47
C ARG A 667 -4.12 -1.83 17.01
N ARG A 668 -3.76 -0.76 17.73
CA ARG A 668 -2.60 -0.77 18.65
C ARG A 668 -2.77 -1.90 19.66
N SER A 669 -1.70 -2.65 19.95
CA SER A 669 -1.71 -3.63 21.05
C SER A 669 -1.66 -2.86 22.36
N ASP A 670 -2.58 -3.15 23.29
CA ASP A 670 -2.86 -2.23 24.40
C ASP A 670 -1.61 -1.89 25.25
N TYR A 671 -0.66 -2.83 25.45
CA TYR A 671 0.62 -2.63 26.15
C TYR A 671 1.66 -1.71 25.45
N SER A 672 1.52 -1.41 24.16
CA SER A 672 2.56 -0.76 23.35
C SER A 672 2.71 0.72 23.68
N CYS A 673 3.86 1.17 24.19
CA CYS A 673 4.11 2.59 24.47
C CYS A 673 3.94 3.47 23.22
N TYR A 674 3.48 4.70 23.44
CA TYR A 674 3.02 5.63 22.42
C TYR A 674 3.10 7.07 22.94
N ALA A 675 2.93 8.08 22.07
CA ALA A 675 3.36 9.47 22.33
C ALA A 675 4.89 9.59 22.55
N GLY A 676 5.40 10.80 22.74
CA GLY A 676 6.83 11.09 22.56
C GLY A 676 7.22 11.03 21.09
N HIS A 677 7.90 9.95 20.67
CA HIS A 677 8.36 9.72 19.29
C HIS A 677 7.89 8.35 18.81
N LEU A 678 6.87 8.30 17.94
CA LEU A 678 6.32 7.06 17.39
C LEU A 678 6.24 7.15 15.86
N ASP A 679 6.97 6.28 15.17
CA ASP A 679 6.96 6.20 13.71
C ASP A 679 5.71 5.47 13.20
N PHE A 680 5.54 4.21 13.55
CA PHE A 680 4.39 3.41 13.09
C PHE A 680 4.29 2.11 13.90
N LEU A 681 3.23 1.35 13.65
CA LEU A 681 2.98 0.05 14.24
C LEU A 681 3.37 -1.09 13.28
N ALA A 682 3.78 -2.23 13.81
CA ALA A 682 3.86 -3.50 13.08
C ALA A 682 3.11 -4.62 13.82
N PRO A 683 2.67 -5.70 13.15
CA PRO A 683 1.95 -6.80 13.79
C PRO A 683 2.73 -7.46 14.95
N SER A 684 1.99 -7.73 16.02
CA SER A 684 2.42 -8.37 17.26
C SER A 684 1.19 -9.03 17.93
N ASN A 685 1.35 -9.51 19.15
CA ASN A 685 0.28 -10.08 19.94
C ASN A 685 -0.58 -9.02 20.67
N GLY A 686 -1.32 -9.43 21.71
CA GLY A 686 -2.31 -8.57 22.38
C GLY A 686 -3.65 -8.49 21.66
N GLY A 687 -4.01 -9.53 20.91
CA GLY A 687 -5.24 -9.64 20.10
C GLY A 687 -6.00 -10.94 20.39
N TRP A 688 -5.97 -11.89 19.45
CA TRP A 688 -6.37 -13.29 19.66
C TRP A 688 -5.25 -14.30 19.40
N ASN A 689 -4.37 -14.00 18.45
CA ASN A 689 -3.24 -14.82 18.02
C ASN A 689 -1.93 -14.12 18.40
N ASP A 690 -0.93 -14.91 18.76
CA ASP A 690 0.43 -14.46 19.04
C ASP A 690 1.32 -14.57 17.77
N ILE A 691 2.60 -14.18 17.88
CA ILE A 691 3.57 -14.33 16.78
C ILE A 691 4.23 -15.72 16.85
N ALA A 692 4.16 -16.46 15.74
CA ALA A 692 4.96 -17.65 15.54
C ALA A 692 6.30 -17.30 14.87
N THR A 693 7.41 -17.64 15.53
CA THR A 693 8.80 -17.37 15.13
C THR A 693 9.73 -18.54 15.52
N LEU A 694 11.03 -18.40 15.33
CA LEU A 694 12.08 -19.36 15.71
C LEU A 694 12.33 -19.35 17.23
N ASP A 695 13.02 -20.39 17.71
CA ASP A 695 13.40 -20.61 19.12
C ASP A 695 14.76 -21.35 19.09
N PRO A 696 15.75 -21.08 19.97
CA PRO A 696 17.03 -21.80 19.97
C PRO A 696 16.85 -23.32 20.05
N VAL A 697 17.69 -24.07 19.33
CA VAL A 697 17.52 -25.52 19.19
C VAL A 697 17.70 -26.25 20.52
N GLY A 698 16.69 -27.02 20.92
CA GLY A 698 16.75 -27.92 22.07
C GLY A 698 16.70 -27.21 23.42
N ALA A 699 17.63 -27.52 24.33
CA ALA A 699 17.52 -27.16 25.74
C ALA A 699 17.77 -25.68 26.08
N VAL A 700 18.17 -24.86 25.10
CA VAL A 700 18.32 -23.40 25.21
C VAL A 700 17.03 -22.67 24.79
N GLY A 701 16.14 -23.36 24.06
CA GLY A 701 14.86 -22.82 23.61
C GLY A 701 13.86 -22.60 24.75
N TRP A 702 12.92 -21.69 24.53
CA TRP A 702 11.75 -21.54 25.38
C TRP A 702 10.79 -22.73 25.28
N THR A 703 10.92 -23.55 24.24
CA THR A 703 10.14 -24.76 23.97
C THR A 703 11.05 -25.91 23.53
N PRO A 704 10.62 -27.19 23.66
CA PRO A 704 11.36 -28.33 23.10
C PRO A 704 11.39 -28.38 21.56
N GLU A 705 10.67 -27.47 20.90
CA GLU A 705 10.60 -27.31 19.46
C GLU A 705 11.47 -26.14 18.98
N ASP A 706 12.04 -26.23 17.76
CA ASP A 706 12.83 -25.17 17.12
C ASP A 706 12.00 -23.92 16.71
N TYR A 707 10.85 -23.66 17.37
CA TYR A 707 9.93 -22.56 17.07
C TYR A 707 9.00 -22.23 18.24
N LYS A 708 8.80 -20.93 18.48
CA LYS A 708 7.83 -20.44 19.48
C LYS A 708 6.57 -19.92 18.81
N MET A 709 5.42 -20.51 19.14
CA MET A 709 4.10 -20.05 18.69
C MET A 709 3.56 -18.82 19.45
N MET A 710 4.19 -18.45 20.57
CA MET A 710 3.74 -17.41 21.49
C MET A 710 4.80 -16.34 21.75
N PHE A 711 5.26 -15.68 20.68
CA PHE A 711 6.10 -14.49 20.76
C PHE A 711 5.26 -13.21 20.60
N GLY A 712 5.78 -12.05 21.00
CA GLY A 712 4.98 -10.82 21.08
C GLY A 712 5.73 -9.62 21.64
N GLY A 713 4.98 -8.63 22.12
CA GLY A 713 5.53 -7.34 22.54
C GLY A 713 5.97 -6.45 21.36
N THR A 714 6.37 -5.21 21.64
CA THR A 714 7.03 -4.34 20.63
C THR A 714 8.30 -4.99 20.07
N SER A 715 8.91 -5.91 20.82
CA SER A 715 10.01 -6.79 20.44
C SER A 715 9.76 -7.69 19.23
N SER A 716 8.50 -8.02 18.92
CA SER A 716 8.17 -8.70 17.66
C SER A 716 7.82 -7.72 16.53
N ALA A 717 7.55 -6.46 16.85
CA ALA A 717 7.15 -5.43 15.89
C ALA A 717 8.38 -4.76 15.24
N ALA A 718 9.40 -4.43 16.03
CA ALA A 718 10.67 -3.87 15.55
C ALA A 718 11.38 -4.74 14.48
N PRO A 719 11.65 -6.05 14.68
CA PRO A 719 12.26 -6.91 13.65
C PRO A 719 11.40 -7.07 12.40
N LEU A 720 10.07 -7.06 12.58
CA LEU A 720 9.13 -7.13 11.47
C LEU A 720 9.19 -5.86 10.60
N ALA A 721 9.45 -4.69 11.18
CA ALA A 721 9.71 -3.46 10.45
C ALA A 721 11.12 -3.43 9.83
N ALA A 722 12.15 -3.83 10.58
CA ALA A 722 13.54 -3.91 10.12
C ALA A 722 13.69 -4.81 8.89
N GLY A 723 13.07 -5.98 8.90
CA GLY A 723 13.05 -6.87 7.74
C GLY A 723 12.32 -6.27 6.53
N ILE A 724 11.31 -5.40 6.70
CA ILE A 724 10.68 -4.68 5.59
C ILE A 724 11.65 -3.66 4.97
N ALA A 725 12.46 -2.96 5.77
CA ALA A 725 13.54 -2.13 5.25
C ALA A 725 14.59 -2.97 4.49
N ALA A 726 14.91 -4.18 4.97
CA ALA A 726 15.79 -5.10 4.25
C ALA A 726 15.18 -5.57 2.90
N LEU A 727 13.87 -5.77 2.82
CA LEU A 727 13.17 -6.01 1.53
C LEU A 727 13.25 -4.79 0.59
N MET A 728 13.17 -3.56 1.12
CA MET A 728 13.33 -2.33 0.32
C MET A 728 14.76 -2.20 -0.22
N LEU A 729 15.77 -2.44 0.60
CA LEU A 729 17.18 -2.45 0.17
C LEU A 729 17.48 -3.60 -0.80
N SER A 730 16.76 -4.73 -0.68
CA SER A 730 16.83 -5.85 -1.63
C SER A 730 16.25 -5.56 -3.02
N VAL A 731 15.52 -4.46 -3.22
CA VAL A 731 15.17 -3.93 -4.56
C VAL A 731 15.98 -2.68 -4.93
N ASN A 732 16.50 -1.94 -3.95
CA ASN A 732 17.24 -0.70 -4.16
C ASN A 732 18.28 -0.44 -3.05
N PRO A 733 19.54 -0.92 -3.20
CA PRO A 733 20.58 -0.77 -2.19
C PRO A 733 21.20 0.64 -2.15
N THR A 734 20.76 1.58 -3.00
CA THR A 734 21.24 2.98 -2.97
C THR A 734 20.40 3.89 -2.09
N LEU A 735 19.25 3.43 -1.57
CA LEU A 735 18.42 4.23 -0.66
C LEU A 735 19.21 4.63 0.60
N THR A 736 19.03 5.89 0.98
CA THR A 736 19.45 6.45 2.26
C THR A 736 18.47 6.11 3.38
N GLU A 737 18.93 6.21 4.63
CA GLU A 737 18.10 6.06 5.84
C GLU A 737 16.81 6.89 5.76
N ASN A 738 16.96 8.18 5.45
CA ASN A 738 15.83 9.12 5.42
C ASN A 738 14.81 8.78 4.31
N GLU A 739 15.26 8.27 3.16
CA GLU A 739 14.35 7.76 2.12
C GLU A 739 13.60 6.50 2.60
N ILE A 740 14.29 5.57 3.28
CA ILE A 740 13.68 4.35 3.83
C ILE A 740 12.60 4.72 4.85
N ARG A 741 12.96 5.55 5.84
CA ARG A 741 12.06 6.11 6.85
C ARG A 741 10.85 6.81 6.20
N THR A 742 11.09 7.68 5.22
CA THR A 742 10.04 8.41 4.50
C THR A 742 9.11 7.49 3.72
N ILE A 743 9.64 6.46 3.05
CA ILE A 743 8.84 5.46 2.33
C ILE A 743 7.97 4.67 3.32
N LEU A 744 8.53 4.17 4.42
CA LEU A 744 7.79 3.40 5.42
C LEU A 744 6.63 4.22 6.00
N ARG A 745 6.88 5.45 6.46
CA ARG A 745 5.87 6.41 6.95
C ARG A 745 4.74 6.64 5.93
N ASN A 746 5.09 6.92 4.67
CA ASN A 746 4.12 7.22 3.61
C ASN A 746 3.35 5.99 3.09
N THR A 747 3.91 4.79 3.25
CA THR A 747 3.31 3.54 2.76
C THR A 747 2.49 2.78 3.78
N CYS A 748 2.46 3.21 5.04
CA CYS A 748 1.60 2.63 6.08
C CYS A 748 0.10 2.63 5.71
N ASP A 749 -0.60 1.59 6.18
CA ASP A 749 -2.06 1.48 6.16
C ASP A 749 -2.64 2.20 7.40
N LYS A 750 -3.73 2.95 7.22
CA LYS A 750 -4.37 3.69 8.30
C LYS A 750 -5.38 2.79 9.01
N ILE A 751 -5.12 2.46 10.26
CA ILE A 751 -5.84 1.43 11.06
C ILE A 751 -6.46 2.03 12.32
N GLY A 752 -7.06 1.19 13.18
CA GLY A 752 -7.65 1.57 14.48
C GLY A 752 -8.98 2.33 14.41
N GLY A 753 -9.34 2.90 13.24
CA GLY A 753 -10.52 3.74 13.06
C GLY A 753 -10.34 5.20 13.49
N VAL A 754 -9.10 5.64 13.73
CA VAL A 754 -8.75 6.99 14.20
C VAL A 754 -8.54 7.99 13.07
N THR A 755 -8.64 9.29 13.38
CA THR A 755 -8.40 10.39 12.42
C THR A 755 -6.92 10.79 12.42
N TYR A 756 -6.23 10.57 11.30
CA TYR A 756 -4.82 10.96 11.14
C TYR A 756 -4.70 12.41 10.69
N VAL A 757 -3.95 13.23 11.43
CA VAL A 757 -3.64 14.64 11.10
C VAL A 757 -2.26 14.68 10.45
N ASN A 758 -2.14 15.35 9.29
CA ASN A 758 -0.91 15.37 8.47
C ASN A 758 -0.34 13.95 8.17
N GLY A 759 -1.18 12.92 8.21
CA GLY A 759 -0.81 11.52 8.00
C GLY A 759 -0.40 10.73 9.24
N THR A 760 -0.30 11.35 10.43
CA THR A 760 0.10 10.70 11.70
C THR A 760 -0.97 10.82 12.80
N HIS A 761 -0.85 10.05 13.89
CA HIS A 761 -1.71 10.06 15.07
C HIS A 761 -0.91 9.64 16.32
N PRO A 762 -1.05 10.29 17.50
CA PRO A 762 -0.18 10.04 18.66
C PRO A 762 -0.07 8.59 19.13
N GLU A 763 -1.18 7.83 19.10
CA GLU A 763 -1.19 6.39 19.45
C GLU A 763 -0.76 5.45 18.31
N TYR A 764 -0.85 5.87 17.04
CA TYR A 764 -0.73 4.97 15.89
C TYR A 764 0.45 5.30 14.96
N GLY A 765 1.19 6.39 15.24
CA GLY A 765 2.16 6.96 14.33
C GLY A 765 1.53 7.20 12.95
N TYR A 766 2.26 6.82 11.90
CA TYR A 766 1.76 6.82 10.53
C TYR A 766 0.83 5.63 10.19
N GLY A 767 0.46 4.76 11.14
CA GLY A 767 -0.43 3.61 10.93
C GLY A 767 0.30 2.27 11.07
N ARG A 768 -0.18 1.20 10.42
CA ARG A 768 0.58 -0.07 10.34
C ARG A 768 1.47 -0.10 9.09
N VAL A 769 2.72 -0.53 9.24
CA VAL A 769 3.66 -0.76 8.13
C VAL A 769 3.11 -1.75 7.08
N ASN A 770 3.26 -1.43 5.80
CA ASN A 770 2.79 -2.25 4.68
C ASN A 770 3.97 -2.56 3.74
N ALA A 771 4.51 -3.78 3.84
CA ALA A 771 5.65 -4.25 3.07
C ALA A 771 5.39 -4.19 1.56
N ALA A 772 4.18 -4.53 1.11
CA ALA A 772 3.84 -4.55 -0.30
C ALA A 772 3.91 -3.15 -0.93
N ARG A 773 3.44 -2.12 -0.22
CA ARG A 773 3.52 -0.71 -0.64
C ARG A 773 4.94 -0.15 -0.48
N ALA A 774 5.60 -0.42 0.65
CA ALA A 774 6.96 0.01 0.93
C ALA A 774 7.95 -0.45 -0.16
N VAL A 775 7.93 -1.74 -0.51
CA VAL A 775 8.78 -2.31 -1.58
C VAL A 775 8.38 -1.78 -2.96
N GLU A 776 7.10 -1.46 -3.23
CA GLU A 776 6.69 -0.85 -4.51
C GLU A 776 7.22 0.58 -4.69
N SER A 777 7.33 1.34 -3.58
CA SER A 777 7.90 2.69 -3.55
C SER A 777 9.43 2.71 -3.51
N ALA A 778 10.08 1.65 -3.04
CA ALA A 778 11.54 1.51 -3.03
C ALA A 778 12.14 1.15 -4.41
N MET A 779 11.38 0.45 -5.25
CA MET A 779 11.84 0.00 -6.58
C MET A 779 12.28 1.17 -7.48
N PRO A 780 13.46 1.09 -8.12
CA PRO A 780 13.94 2.12 -9.05
C PRO A 780 12.94 2.42 -10.15
N SER A 781 12.91 3.67 -10.63
CA SER A 781 11.91 4.14 -11.59
C SER A 781 12.50 4.37 -12.98
N LEU A 782 11.79 3.92 -14.02
CA LEU A 782 12.15 4.10 -15.41
C LEU A 782 11.59 5.41 -15.98
N SER A 783 12.41 6.06 -16.81
CA SER A 783 12.04 7.19 -17.65
C SER A 783 12.59 6.99 -19.05
N VAL A 784 11.94 7.57 -20.06
CA VAL A 784 12.49 7.72 -21.42
C VAL A 784 12.60 9.20 -21.76
N ASN A 785 13.69 9.60 -22.42
CA ASN A 785 13.93 11.00 -22.80
C ASN A 785 13.09 11.45 -24.02
N ASP A 786 13.14 12.74 -24.33
CA ASP A 786 12.77 13.25 -25.66
C ASP A 786 14.02 13.35 -26.54
N VAL A 787 13.84 13.17 -27.85
CA VAL A 787 14.91 13.13 -28.85
C VAL A 787 14.56 14.09 -29.99
N THR A 788 15.56 14.82 -30.48
CA THR A 788 15.48 15.54 -31.77
C THR A 788 16.56 15.00 -32.69
N THR A 789 16.23 14.75 -33.95
CA THR A 789 17.13 14.17 -34.96
C THR A 789 16.70 14.64 -36.36
N THR A 790 17.62 14.79 -37.30
CA THR A 790 17.30 15.18 -38.68
C THR A 790 16.88 13.94 -39.49
N GLU A 791 15.95 14.11 -40.44
CA GLU A 791 15.41 13.01 -41.26
C GLU A 791 16.50 12.14 -41.94
N GLY A 792 17.55 12.79 -42.44
CA GLY A 792 18.62 12.16 -43.22
C GLY A 792 18.24 11.93 -44.69
N SER A 793 19.25 11.75 -45.54
CA SER A 793 19.07 11.58 -46.99
C SER A 793 18.58 10.17 -47.34
N ALA A 794 17.99 9.98 -48.52
CA ALA A 794 17.46 8.67 -48.96
C ALA A 794 18.48 7.50 -48.91
N GLY A 795 19.77 7.79 -49.13
CA GLY A 795 20.86 6.80 -49.02
C GLY A 795 21.51 6.67 -47.64
N ALA A 796 21.14 7.54 -46.70
CA ALA A 796 21.66 7.60 -45.33
C ALA A 796 20.58 8.16 -44.37
N PRO A 797 19.45 7.43 -44.18
CA PRO A 797 18.37 7.87 -43.30
C PRO A 797 18.83 7.93 -41.85
N GLY A 798 18.32 8.90 -41.09
CA GLY A 798 18.66 9.08 -39.69
C GLY A 798 18.09 7.99 -38.78
N ALA A 799 18.43 8.08 -37.50
CA ALA A 799 17.79 7.32 -36.43
C ALA A 799 17.45 8.25 -35.26
N ALA A 800 16.33 7.97 -34.60
CA ALA A 800 15.99 8.57 -33.31
C ALA A 800 16.39 7.59 -32.20
N THR A 801 17.52 7.84 -31.54
CA THR A 801 18.01 7.01 -30.44
C THR A 801 17.52 7.54 -29.10
N PHE A 802 16.46 6.92 -28.59
CA PHE A 802 15.94 7.17 -27.24
C PHE A 802 16.84 6.50 -26.21
N THR A 803 17.07 7.16 -25.09
CA THR A 803 17.70 6.59 -23.90
C THR A 803 16.62 6.36 -22.85
N VAL A 804 16.54 5.13 -22.36
CA VAL A 804 15.69 4.72 -21.23
C VAL A 804 16.58 4.64 -20.00
N THR A 805 16.23 5.36 -18.94
CA THR A 805 17.06 5.58 -17.75
C THR A 805 16.32 5.20 -16.47
N LEU A 806 17.00 4.45 -15.61
CA LEU A 806 16.62 4.13 -14.23
C LEU A 806 17.09 5.22 -13.27
N SER A 807 16.28 5.52 -12.24
CA SER A 807 16.68 6.42 -11.15
C SER A 807 17.78 5.87 -10.22
N ALA A 808 18.02 4.56 -10.23
CA ALA A 808 19.10 3.89 -9.50
C ALA A 808 19.45 2.55 -10.17
N ALA A 809 20.70 2.10 -10.03
CA ALA A 809 21.11 0.77 -10.50
C ALA A 809 20.46 -0.34 -9.64
N THR A 810 20.16 -1.49 -10.24
CA THR A 810 19.52 -2.63 -9.55
C THR A 810 20.38 -3.89 -9.67
N VAL A 811 20.31 -4.76 -8.65
CA VAL A 811 21.02 -6.06 -8.58
C VAL A 811 20.37 -7.16 -9.44
N ARG A 812 19.35 -6.81 -10.25
CA ARG A 812 18.65 -7.69 -11.19
C ARG A 812 18.43 -6.97 -12.52
N ASP A 813 18.36 -7.72 -13.60
CA ASP A 813 17.98 -7.19 -14.92
C ASP A 813 16.58 -6.56 -14.86
N VAL A 814 16.44 -5.37 -15.44
CA VAL A 814 15.16 -4.69 -15.65
C VAL A 814 14.75 -4.88 -17.09
N THR A 815 13.62 -5.56 -17.33
CA THR A 815 13.04 -5.67 -18.68
C THR A 815 11.84 -4.74 -18.83
N VAL A 816 11.74 -4.02 -19.93
CA VAL A 816 10.64 -3.11 -20.23
C VAL A 816 10.20 -3.24 -21.69
N ASP A 817 8.90 -3.43 -21.92
CA ASP A 817 8.36 -3.50 -23.28
C ASP A 817 8.30 -2.08 -23.88
N TRP A 818 8.52 -1.96 -25.18
CA TRP A 818 8.41 -0.68 -25.88
C TRP A 818 7.72 -0.80 -27.24
N ASN A 819 7.08 0.30 -27.68
CA ASN A 819 6.48 0.44 -29.01
C ASN A 819 6.50 1.90 -29.48
N THR A 820 6.52 2.14 -30.79
CA THR A 820 6.40 3.49 -31.38
C THR A 820 4.96 3.83 -31.77
N THR A 821 4.59 5.10 -31.63
CA THR A 821 3.28 5.63 -32.06
C THR A 821 3.41 6.91 -32.88
N ASN A 822 2.59 7.03 -33.93
CA ASN A 822 2.46 8.23 -34.75
C ASN A 822 2.09 9.46 -33.89
N GLY A 823 2.73 10.60 -34.17
CA GLY A 823 2.27 11.92 -33.76
C GLY A 823 1.78 12.67 -35.01
N THR A 824 2.48 13.74 -35.39
CA THR A 824 2.34 14.30 -36.75
C THR A 824 3.14 13.51 -37.79
N ALA A 825 4.19 12.81 -37.38
CA ALA A 825 4.92 11.85 -38.21
C ALA A 825 4.15 10.53 -38.31
N LEU A 826 4.12 9.94 -39.50
CA LEU A 826 3.42 8.68 -39.78
C LEU A 826 4.39 7.52 -39.96
N ALA A 827 4.07 6.40 -39.32
CA ALA A 827 4.82 5.16 -39.50
C ALA A 827 4.64 4.61 -40.92
N GLY A 828 5.73 4.17 -41.55
CA GLY A 828 5.75 3.81 -42.98
C GLY A 828 5.90 5.00 -43.92
N THR A 829 5.92 6.24 -43.41
CA THR A 829 6.24 7.46 -44.17
C THR A 829 7.51 8.11 -43.65
N ASN A 830 7.56 8.48 -42.37
CA ASN A 830 8.71 9.21 -41.77
C ASN A 830 9.61 8.31 -40.89
N PHE A 831 9.07 7.20 -40.38
CA PHE A 831 9.80 6.26 -39.52
C PHE A 831 9.24 4.84 -39.65
N THR A 832 10.04 3.84 -39.30
CA THR A 832 9.59 2.44 -39.28
C THR A 832 8.86 2.13 -37.97
N ALA A 833 7.62 1.60 -38.05
CA ALA A 833 6.91 1.10 -36.87
C ALA A 833 7.72 -0.02 -36.21
N ALA A 834 7.98 0.11 -34.90
CA ALA A 834 8.85 -0.80 -34.19
C ALA A 834 8.34 -1.05 -32.77
N ASN A 835 8.58 -2.26 -32.26
CA ASN A 835 8.27 -2.66 -30.89
C ASN A 835 9.22 -3.78 -30.46
N GLY A 836 9.40 -3.95 -29.16
CA GLY A 836 10.26 -4.99 -28.60
C GLY A 836 10.25 -4.98 -27.07
N THR A 837 11.22 -5.66 -26.48
CA THR A 837 11.51 -5.60 -25.04
C THR A 837 12.96 -5.15 -24.90
N LEU A 838 13.19 -4.07 -24.16
CA LEU A 838 14.50 -3.58 -23.79
C LEU A 838 14.92 -4.23 -22.46
N THR A 839 16.17 -4.66 -22.35
CA THR A 839 16.76 -5.12 -21.09
C THR A 839 17.86 -4.15 -20.68
N LEU A 840 17.78 -3.66 -19.44
CA LEU A 840 18.87 -3.01 -18.74
C LEU A 840 19.49 -4.08 -17.81
N PRO A 841 20.71 -4.57 -18.08
CA PRO A 841 21.34 -5.59 -17.25
C PRO A 841 21.55 -5.12 -15.80
N ALA A 842 21.65 -6.08 -14.87
CA ALA A 842 22.01 -5.78 -13.49
C ALA A 842 23.27 -4.88 -13.41
N GLY A 843 23.22 -3.87 -12.54
CA GLY A 843 24.27 -2.86 -12.38
C GLY A 843 24.23 -1.68 -13.36
N THR A 844 23.46 -1.73 -14.46
CA THR A 844 23.34 -0.57 -15.37
C THR A 844 22.20 0.38 -14.95
N THR A 845 22.31 1.64 -15.38
CA THR A 845 21.29 2.68 -15.15
C THR A 845 20.61 3.15 -16.44
N SER A 846 21.09 2.78 -17.62
CA SER A 846 20.45 3.13 -18.89
C SER A 846 20.69 2.10 -19.99
N ALA A 847 19.80 2.11 -20.99
CA ALA A 847 19.97 1.43 -22.28
C ALA A 847 19.21 2.21 -23.37
N GLN A 848 19.51 1.94 -24.64
CA GLN A 848 19.01 2.71 -25.77
C GLN A 848 18.06 1.94 -26.69
N VAL A 849 17.14 2.67 -27.32
CA VAL A 849 16.23 2.20 -28.37
C VAL A 849 16.36 3.12 -29.58
N SER A 850 16.99 2.62 -30.65
CA SER A 850 17.05 3.32 -31.93
C SER A 850 15.81 3.02 -32.77
N VAL A 851 15.14 4.06 -33.24
CA VAL A 851 14.04 3.98 -34.19
C VAL A 851 14.52 4.51 -35.54
N ASN A 852 14.55 3.64 -36.56
CA ASN A 852 14.99 3.99 -37.90
C ASN A 852 14.00 4.96 -38.55
N LEU A 853 14.51 6.08 -39.06
CA LEU A 853 13.74 7.00 -39.88
C LEU A 853 13.60 6.45 -41.31
N ILE A 854 12.73 7.08 -42.09
CA ILE A 854 12.61 6.87 -43.53
C ILE A 854 12.99 8.21 -44.16
N GLY A 855 14.18 8.27 -44.75
CA GLY A 855 14.78 9.51 -45.25
C GLY A 855 14.52 9.74 -46.73
N GLY A 856 14.55 11.01 -47.13
CA GLY A 856 14.33 11.45 -48.50
C GLY A 856 12.85 11.70 -48.84
N VAL A 857 12.00 11.96 -47.85
CA VAL A 857 10.60 12.37 -48.05
C VAL A 857 10.55 13.88 -48.34
N LEU A 858 11.13 14.25 -49.49
CA LEU A 858 11.15 15.62 -50.01
C LEU A 858 9.74 16.26 -49.88
N GLY A 859 9.65 17.40 -49.19
CA GLY A 859 8.39 18.15 -49.07
C GLY A 859 7.76 18.25 -47.67
N GLN A 860 8.43 17.89 -46.56
CA GLN A 860 7.82 17.89 -45.21
C GLN A 860 8.49 18.81 -44.17
N PRO A 861 7.70 19.55 -43.36
CA PRO A 861 8.20 20.30 -42.20
C PRO A 861 8.52 19.37 -41.02
N SER A 862 9.16 19.90 -39.98
CA SER A 862 9.53 19.15 -38.78
C SER A 862 8.32 18.45 -38.11
N VAL A 863 8.33 17.11 -38.09
CA VAL A 863 7.25 16.26 -37.57
C VAL A 863 7.67 15.53 -36.29
N ASN A 864 6.73 14.86 -35.61
CA ASN A 864 7.04 14.10 -34.38
C ASN A 864 6.23 12.81 -34.22
N PHE A 865 6.83 11.85 -33.51
CA PHE A 865 6.25 10.59 -33.08
C PHE A 865 6.64 10.33 -31.61
N PHE A 866 6.19 9.22 -31.03
CA PHE A 866 6.50 8.86 -29.64
C PHE A 866 7.03 7.44 -29.51
N LEU A 867 7.98 7.23 -28.59
CA LEU A 867 8.30 5.94 -28.01
C LEU A 867 7.54 5.79 -26.69
N HIS A 868 6.86 4.65 -26.50
CA HIS A 868 6.19 4.31 -25.25
C HIS A 868 6.87 3.11 -24.60
N ILE A 869 7.10 3.19 -23.29
CA ILE A 869 7.62 2.10 -22.45
C ILE A 869 6.54 1.59 -21.48
N ALA A 870 6.45 0.28 -21.31
CA ALA A 870 5.37 -0.40 -20.61
C ALA A 870 5.84 -1.71 -19.94
N ASN A 871 4.95 -2.34 -19.16
CA ASN A 871 5.12 -3.68 -18.57
C ASN A 871 6.34 -3.93 -17.67
N ALA A 872 7.20 -2.93 -17.40
CA ALA A 872 8.44 -3.03 -16.61
C ALA A 872 8.45 -4.06 -15.47
N THR A 873 9.53 -4.86 -15.43
CA THR A 873 9.88 -5.81 -14.35
C THR A 873 11.04 -5.24 -13.52
N ASN A 874 11.12 -5.59 -12.23
CA ASN A 874 12.12 -5.10 -11.25
C ASN A 874 12.20 -3.55 -11.06
N ALA A 875 11.47 -2.76 -11.85
CA ALA A 875 11.39 -1.31 -11.78
C ALA A 875 9.94 -0.80 -11.92
N THR A 876 9.69 0.41 -11.43
CA THR A 876 8.48 1.20 -11.71
C THR A 876 8.65 2.02 -13.01
N ILE A 877 7.61 2.72 -13.48
CA ILE A 877 7.71 3.65 -14.61
C ILE A 877 7.23 5.02 -14.16
N PHE A 878 8.11 6.02 -14.21
CA PHE A 878 7.84 7.42 -13.91
C PHE A 878 7.44 8.20 -15.17
N ARG A 879 8.21 8.07 -16.25
CA ARG A 879 7.90 8.70 -17.56
C ARG A 879 7.80 7.62 -18.64
N SER A 880 6.56 7.29 -19.03
CA SER A 880 6.28 6.22 -20.00
C SER A 880 6.46 6.63 -21.47
N ASN A 881 6.51 7.93 -21.77
CA ASN A 881 6.44 8.45 -23.15
C ASN A 881 7.63 9.35 -23.44
N GLY A 882 8.34 9.09 -24.53
CA GLY A 882 9.41 9.94 -25.08
C GLY A 882 9.02 10.44 -26.46
N LYS A 883 9.12 11.74 -26.72
CA LYS A 883 8.82 12.36 -28.00
C LYS A 883 10.05 12.33 -28.91
N GLY A 884 9.94 11.69 -30.06
CA GLY A 884 10.90 11.81 -31.16
C GLY A 884 10.47 12.92 -32.10
N THR A 885 11.26 13.99 -32.21
CA THR A 885 11.06 15.07 -33.19
C THR A 885 12.03 14.84 -34.35
N ILE A 886 11.48 14.71 -35.55
CA ILE A 886 12.25 14.66 -36.79
C ILE A 886 12.29 16.09 -37.33
N THR A 887 13.45 16.70 -37.36
CA THR A 887 13.62 18.01 -38.01
C THR A 887 13.73 17.84 -39.52
N ALA A 888 13.14 18.79 -40.24
CA ALA A 888 13.33 18.92 -41.69
C ALA A 888 14.83 18.92 -42.04
N LEU A 889 15.15 18.44 -43.25
CA LEU A 889 16.49 18.55 -43.79
C LEU A 889 16.78 19.99 -44.22
N ASP A 890 18.03 20.38 -44.04
CA ASP A 890 18.67 21.61 -44.47
C ASP A 890 20.06 21.13 -44.94
N SER A 891 20.30 21.23 -46.25
CA SER A 891 21.37 20.47 -46.93
C SER A 891 22.70 21.23 -47.00
N ASP A 892 22.66 22.55 -47.16
CA ASP A 892 23.85 23.43 -47.24
C ASP A 892 24.05 24.33 -46.01
N ARG A 893 23.03 24.47 -45.16
CA ARG A 893 23.03 25.13 -43.83
C ARG A 893 22.97 26.64 -43.83
N ASP A 894 22.24 27.23 -44.78
CA ASP A 894 21.94 28.67 -44.75
C ASP A 894 20.81 29.05 -43.77
N GLY A 895 19.99 28.08 -43.36
CA GLY A 895 18.87 28.23 -42.43
C GLY A 895 17.47 28.07 -43.05
N MET A 896 17.40 27.84 -44.37
CA MET A 896 16.19 27.44 -45.08
C MET A 896 16.14 25.91 -45.20
N PRO A 897 14.98 25.24 -45.02
CA PRO A 897 14.91 23.79 -45.16
C PRO A 897 14.60 23.35 -46.60
N ASP A 898 15.18 22.21 -47.00
CA ASP A 898 15.04 21.51 -48.30
C ASP A 898 13.63 21.62 -48.91
N TYR A 899 12.59 21.41 -48.08
CA TYR A 899 11.21 21.35 -48.53
C TYR A 899 10.62 22.71 -48.91
N TRP A 900 11.06 23.78 -48.24
CA TRP A 900 10.59 25.15 -48.46
C TRP A 900 11.33 25.77 -49.65
N GLU A 901 12.60 25.46 -49.81
CA GLU A 901 13.42 25.86 -50.95
C GLU A 901 12.86 25.28 -52.26
N ILE A 902 12.67 23.96 -52.33
CA ILE A 902 12.06 23.28 -53.48
C ILE A 902 10.67 23.84 -53.78
N ALA A 903 9.87 24.17 -52.75
CA ALA A 903 8.52 24.71 -52.92
C ALA A 903 8.51 26.15 -53.50
N ASN A 904 9.55 26.95 -53.20
CA ASN A 904 9.68 28.33 -53.67
C ASN A 904 10.63 28.48 -54.88
N GLY A 905 11.23 27.40 -55.37
CA GLY A 905 12.11 27.39 -56.53
C GLY A 905 13.53 27.91 -56.25
N PHE A 906 14.06 27.60 -55.07
CA PHE A 906 15.44 27.82 -54.63
C PHE A 906 16.25 26.52 -54.75
N ASP A 907 17.59 26.60 -54.76
CA ASP A 907 18.46 25.41 -54.88
C ASP A 907 19.15 25.10 -53.55
N LYS A 908 18.61 24.08 -52.88
CA LYS A 908 19.02 23.38 -51.64
C LYS A 908 20.45 22.83 -51.56
N MET A 909 21.37 23.42 -52.31
CA MET A 909 22.82 23.19 -52.36
C MET A 909 23.60 24.51 -52.55
N ASP A 910 22.93 25.66 -52.70
CA ASP A 910 23.49 27.00 -52.87
C ASP A 910 23.07 27.94 -51.73
N LEU A 911 23.79 27.78 -50.62
CA LEU A 911 23.77 28.61 -49.40
C LEU A 911 23.83 30.14 -49.58
N THR A 912 23.97 30.65 -50.81
CA THR A 912 23.90 32.08 -51.09
C THR A 912 22.46 32.57 -51.30
N ASP A 913 21.50 31.69 -51.60
CA ASP A 913 20.16 32.11 -52.01
C ASP A 913 19.24 32.53 -50.83
N ALA A 914 19.46 32.06 -49.59
CA ALA A 914 18.88 32.65 -48.37
C ALA A 914 19.11 34.16 -48.20
N ALA A 915 20.25 34.65 -48.68
CA ALA A 915 20.67 36.04 -48.56
C ALA A 915 20.16 36.93 -49.72
N LEU A 916 19.52 36.33 -50.73
CA LEU A 916 18.87 37.07 -51.80
C LEU A 916 17.48 37.57 -51.39
N ASP A 917 17.04 38.61 -52.07
CA ASP A 917 15.69 39.19 -52.04
C ASP A 917 15.04 38.85 -53.39
N ALA A 918 14.16 37.86 -53.41
CA ALA A 918 13.72 37.20 -54.64
C ALA A 918 12.57 37.92 -55.37
N ASP A 919 11.87 38.85 -54.73
CA ASP A 919 10.81 39.68 -55.32
C ASP A 919 11.02 41.20 -55.18
N ASN A 920 12.06 41.61 -54.45
CA ASN A 920 12.57 42.98 -54.28
C ASN A 920 11.74 43.84 -53.31
N ASP A 921 11.12 43.24 -52.29
CA ASP A 921 10.40 43.98 -51.22
C ASP A 921 11.31 44.55 -50.12
N GLY A 922 12.54 44.05 -49.99
CA GLY A 922 13.53 44.42 -48.98
C GLY A 922 13.68 43.46 -47.78
N LEU A 923 13.04 42.30 -47.80
CA LEU A 923 13.37 41.12 -46.97
C LEU A 923 14.30 40.17 -47.75
N THR A 924 14.99 39.26 -47.06
CA THR A 924 15.72 38.16 -47.73
C THR A 924 14.96 36.84 -47.55
N ASN A 925 15.17 35.88 -48.45
CA ASN A 925 14.43 34.61 -48.48
C ASN A 925 14.40 33.90 -47.10
N VAL A 926 15.51 33.88 -46.36
CA VAL A 926 15.53 33.30 -45.00
C VAL A 926 14.78 34.14 -43.95
N GLN A 927 14.74 35.47 -44.09
CA GLN A 927 13.92 36.34 -43.24
C GLN A 927 12.43 36.10 -43.49
N GLU A 928 12.05 35.81 -44.72
CA GLU A 928 10.68 35.47 -45.12
C GLU A 928 10.27 34.08 -44.66
N PHE A 929 11.14 33.08 -44.79
CA PHE A 929 10.94 31.77 -44.17
C PHE A 929 10.71 31.90 -42.65
N LEU A 930 11.49 32.74 -41.97
CA LEU A 930 11.35 33.02 -40.53
C LEU A 930 10.13 33.90 -40.18
N GLY A 931 9.64 34.71 -41.12
CA GLY A 931 8.44 35.53 -40.99
C GLY A 931 7.14 34.78 -41.29
N GLY A 932 7.19 33.79 -42.19
CA GLY A 932 6.05 33.08 -42.75
C GLY A 932 5.42 33.77 -43.97
N THR A 933 6.16 34.62 -44.69
CA THR A 933 5.71 35.29 -45.93
C THR A 933 6.08 34.48 -47.18
N ASN A 934 5.54 34.88 -48.33
CA ASN A 934 5.79 34.27 -49.64
C ASN A 934 6.90 35.01 -50.42
N PRO A 935 8.10 34.41 -50.61
CA PRO A 935 9.30 35.07 -51.18
C PRO A 935 9.27 35.24 -52.71
N ARG A 936 8.08 35.42 -53.25
CA ARG A 936 7.75 35.56 -54.68
C ARG A 936 6.55 36.52 -54.86
N ASP A 937 6.14 37.23 -53.81
CA ASP A 937 5.01 38.15 -53.78
C ASP A 937 5.30 39.33 -52.85
N ALA A 938 5.96 40.35 -53.41
CA ALA A 938 6.25 41.65 -52.77
C ALA A 938 5.01 42.44 -52.31
N THR A 939 3.80 41.87 -52.36
CA THR A 939 2.59 42.40 -51.73
C THR A 939 2.29 41.79 -50.36
N ASP A 940 3.00 40.74 -49.94
CA ASP A 940 2.91 40.07 -48.64
C ASP A 940 3.79 40.61 -47.46
N PRO A 941 4.66 41.66 -47.56
CA PRO A 941 5.50 42.04 -46.42
C PRO A 941 4.70 42.45 -45.18
N THR A 942 4.88 41.71 -44.08
CA THR A 942 4.58 42.19 -42.71
C THR A 942 5.67 43.14 -42.20
N ARG A 943 6.11 44.07 -43.06
CA ARG A 943 7.18 45.04 -42.79
C ARG A 943 6.68 46.19 -41.91
N ILE A 944 7.51 46.62 -40.97
CA ILE A 944 7.30 47.88 -40.22
C ILE A 944 7.50 49.04 -41.19
N LEU A 945 6.41 49.78 -41.45
CA LEU A 945 6.32 50.90 -42.38
C LEU A 945 6.91 52.20 -41.82
N SER A 946 6.80 52.40 -40.51
CA SER A 946 7.31 53.59 -39.82
C SER A 946 7.48 53.35 -38.32
N THR A 947 8.31 54.18 -37.68
CA THR A 947 8.47 54.24 -36.22
C THR A 947 8.55 55.69 -35.75
N ARG A 948 8.02 56.02 -34.57
CA ARG A 948 8.10 57.35 -33.97
C ARG A 948 8.04 57.30 -32.44
N MET A 949 8.53 58.33 -31.76
CA MET A 949 8.28 58.55 -30.33
C MET A 949 7.10 59.51 -30.13
N SER A 950 6.43 59.43 -28.99
CA SER A 950 5.61 60.53 -28.44
C SER A 950 5.68 60.51 -26.91
N GLY A 951 6.26 61.55 -26.31
CA GLY A 951 6.55 61.55 -24.88
C GLY A 951 7.48 60.38 -24.50
N SER A 952 7.00 59.52 -23.60
CA SER A 952 7.67 58.29 -23.16
C SER A 952 7.41 57.08 -24.06
N ASP A 953 6.57 57.19 -25.09
CA ASP A 953 5.96 56.02 -25.71
C ASP A 953 6.49 55.83 -27.14
N PHE A 954 6.90 54.61 -27.45
CA PHE A 954 7.36 54.21 -28.79
C PHE A 954 6.15 53.75 -29.60
N PHE A 955 6.09 54.15 -30.88
CA PHE A 955 5.05 53.73 -31.81
C PHE A 955 5.68 53.15 -33.06
N PHE A 956 5.09 52.08 -33.59
CA PHE A 956 5.46 51.53 -34.89
C PHE A 956 4.22 51.14 -35.70
N THR A 957 4.28 51.35 -37.01
CA THR A 957 3.20 51.03 -37.94
C THR A 957 3.59 49.84 -38.80
N PHE A 958 2.69 48.89 -39.04
CA PHE A 958 2.88 47.80 -40.00
C PHE A 958 1.66 47.68 -40.93
N LYS A 959 1.84 47.09 -42.11
CA LYS A 959 0.75 46.79 -43.05
C LYS A 959 -0.02 45.57 -42.53
N SER A 960 -1.34 45.69 -42.34
CA SER A 960 -2.19 44.52 -42.00
C SER A 960 -2.96 44.02 -43.22
N VAL A 961 -3.16 42.71 -43.30
CA VAL A 961 -3.99 42.05 -44.33
C VAL A 961 -5.38 41.82 -43.76
N ALA A 962 -6.42 42.12 -44.54
CA ALA A 962 -7.81 41.99 -44.10
C ALA A 962 -8.15 40.53 -43.75
N GLY A 963 -8.78 40.32 -42.59
CA GLY A 963 -9.23 39.00 -42.13
C GLY A 963 -8.19 38.17 -41.37
N HIS A 964 -6.90 38.51 -41.46
CA HIS A 964 -5.87 37.93 -40.59
C HIS A 964 -6.00 38.43 -39.15
N THR A 965 -5.36 37.77 -38.19
CA THR A 965 -5.21 38.25 -36.81
C THR A 965 -3.73 38.24 -36.44
N TYR A 966 -3.26 39.31 -35.80
CA TYR A 966 -1.85 39.53 -35.48
C TYR A 966 -1.64 39.60 -33.97
N ARG A 967 -0.64 38.89 -33.46
CA ARG A 967 -0.10 39.10 -32.12
C ARG A 967 1.19 39.91 -32.20
N ILE A 968 1.24 41.02 -31.48
CA ILE A 968 2.46 41.80 -31.35
C ILE A 968 3.29 41.21 -30.21
N GLU A 969 4.55 40.87 -30.50
CA GLU A 969 5.48 40.30 -29.53
C GLU A 969 6.81 41.09 -29.53
N TYR A 970 7.47 41.21 -28.38
CA TYR A 970 8.74 41.91 -28.20
C TYR A 970 9.79 41.07 -27.46
N LYS A 971 11.05 41.52 -27.49
CA LYS A 971 12.18 41.03 -26.70
C LYS A 971 13.07 42.20 -26.27
N ASP A 972 13.66 42.12 -25.09
CA ASP A 972 14.62 43.12 -24.62
C ASP A 972 16.05 42.79 -25.09
N GLN A 973 16.35 41.54 -25.43
CA GLN A 973 17.55 41.10 -26.17
C GLN A 973 17.17 40.03 -27.21
N LEU A 974 17.76 40.03 -28.41
CA LEU A 974 17.50 38.99 -29.42
C LEU A 974 17.73 37.56 -28.89
N THR A 975 18.71 37.40 -28.00
CA THR A 975 19.10 36.15 -27.35
C THR A 975 18.12 35.62 -26.29
N ASP A 976 17.07 36.38 -25.93
CA ASP A 976 16.06 35.93 -24.96
C ASP A 976 15.41 34.59 -25.41
N PRO A 977 15.15 33.62 -24.51
CA PRO A 977 14.64 32.30 -24.91
C PRO A 977 13.17 32.31 -25.38
N ALA A 978 12.43 33.40 -25.15
CA ALA A 978 11.03 33.55 -25.55
C ALA A 978 10.74 35.00 -26.00
N TRP A 979 9.72 35.16 -26.83
CA TRP A 979 9.13 36.46 -27.16
C TRP A 979 7.96 36.75 -26.20
N GLN A 980 7.82 37.99 -25.74
CA GLN A 980 6.75 38.40 -24.82
C GLN A 980 5.64 39.16 -25.57
N PRO A 981 4.35 38.88 -25.33
CA PRO A 981 3.27 39.62 -25.99
C PRO A 981 3.19 41.06 -25.50
N LEU A 982 3.15 42.03 -26.41
CA LEU A 982 3.02 43.46 -26.08
C LEU A 982 1.58 43.84 -25.71
N GLY A 983 0.60 43.09 -26.21
CA GLY A 983 -0.82 43.39 -26.00
C GLY A 983 -1.75 42.25 -26.44
N THR A 984 -3.03 42.58 -26.60
CA THR A 984 -4.06 41.66 -27.12
C THR A 984 -3.93 41.45 -28.63
N ASP A 985 -4.47 40.33 -29.10
CA ASP A 985 -4.50 39.98 -30.53
C ASP A 985 -5.35 40.98 -31.35
N ILE A 986 -4.88 41.32 -32.55
CA ILE A 986 -5.34 42.46 -33.34
C ILE A 986 -5.89 41.97 -34.70
N PRO A 987 -7.17 42.21 -35.03
CA PRO A 987 -7.70 41.86 -36.34
C PRO A 987 -7.11 42.77 -37.43
N GLY A 988 -6.64 42.17 -38.51
CA GLY A 988 -6.13 42.86 -39.69
C GLY A 988 -7.25 43.48 -40.51
N THR A 989 -7.06 44.74 -40.90
CA THR A 989 -8.07 45.59 -41.54
C THR A 989 -7.86 45.76 -43.05
N GLY A 990 -6.71 45.31 -43.58
CA GLY A 990 -6.29 45.62 -44.95
C GLY A 990 -5.61 47.00 -45.07
N THR A 991 -5.41 47.70 -43.95
CA THR A 991 -4.75 49.01 -43.89
C THR A 991 -3.53 48.96 -42.96
N PRO A 992 -2.65 49.97 -42.98
CA PRO A 992 -1.67 50.17 -41.93
C PRO A 992 -2.33 50.23 -40.54
N ILE A 993 -1.68 49.65 -39.53
CA ILE A 993 -2.06 49.72 -38.12
C ILE A 993 -0.83 50.20 -37.32
N GLU A 994 -1.02 51.22 -36.49
CA GLU A 994 0.01 51.75 -35.58
C GLU A 994 -0.17 51.20 -34.16
N ILE A 995 0.93 50.75 -33.54
CA ILE A 995 0.97 50.08 -32.24
C ILE A 995 1.86 50.86 -31.27
N PRO A 996 1.40 51.15 -30.03
CA PRO A 996 2.23 51.73 -28.97
C PRO A 996 2.92 50.67 -28.09
N ASP A 997 4.16 50.94 -27.68
CA ASP A 997 4.83 50.40 -26.49
C ASP A 997 5.06 51.55 -25.50
N PRO A 998 4.27 51.65 -24.42
CA PRO A 998 4.31 52.80 -23.51
C PRO A 998 5.42 52.70 -22.46
N GLY A 999 6.09 53.83 -22.18
CA GLY A 999 7.16 53.92 -21.17
C GLY A 999 8.58 53.64 -21.66
N ILE A 1000 8.81 53.47 -22.97
CA ILE A 1000 10.13 53.33 -23.58
C ILE A 1000 10.90 54.67 -23.60
N ILE A 1001 11.73 54.88 -22.58
CA ILE A 1001 12.77 55.91 -22.60
C ILE A 1001 13.91 55.53 -23.55
N ALA A 1002 14.33 56.47 -24.41
CA ALA A 1002 15.30 56.29 -25.51
C ALA A 1002 16.78 56.08 -25.08
N VAL A 1003 17.00 55.45 -23.93
CA VAL A 1003 18.33 55.18 -23.32
C VAL A 1003 18.41 53.75 -22.73
N GLN A 1004 17.40 52.91 -22.96
CA GLN A 1004 17.41 51.47 -22.68
C GLN A 1004 18.03 50.70 -23.87
N PRO A 1005 18.54 49.47 -23.69
CA PRO A 1005 19.12 48.67 -24.78
C PRO A 1005 18.08 48.31 -25.83
N SER A 1006 18.54 47.95 -27.04
CA SER A 1006 17.72 47.71 -28.22
C SER A 1006 16.59 46.68 -27.96
N ARG A 1007 15.35 47.16 -27.82
CA ARG A 1007 14.14 46.33 -27.82
C ARG A 1007 13.77 45.96 -29.26
N PHE A 1008 13.48 44.68 -29.47
CA PHE A 1008 13.10 44.11 -30.77
C PHE A 1008 11.62 43.77 -30.77
N TYR A 1009 10.93 43.95 -31.91
CA TYR A 1009 9.49 43.75 -32.08
C TYR A 1009 9.20 42.85 -33.29
N ARG A 1010 8.10 42.09 -33.24
CA ARG A 1010 7.52 41.41 -34.40
C ARG A 1010 6.00 41.40 -34.37
N ALA A 1011 5.38 41.47 -35.56
CA ALA A 1011 3.96 41.23 -35.75
C ALA A 1011 3.75 39.80 -36.24
N ARG A 1012 3.37 38.89 -35.34
CA ARG A 1012 3.17 37.47 -35.65
C ARG A 1012 1.75 37.24 -36.15
N VAL A 1013 1.60 36.72 -37.36
CA VAL A 1013 0.30 36.19 -37.83
C VAL A 1013 -0.12 35.01 -36.96
N LEU A 1014 -1.34 35.03 -36.46
CA LEU A 1014 -1.95 33.90 -35.76
C LEU A 1014 -2.71 33.00 -36.75
N PRO A 1015 -2.67 31.67 -36.59
CA PRO A 1015 -3.49 30.77 -37.39
C PRO A 1015 -4.98 31.11 -37.28
N GLN A 1016 -5.68 31.04 -38.41
CA GLN A 1016 -7.15 30.96 -38.42
C GLN A 1016 -7.61 29.67 -37.71
N PRO A 1017 -8.74 29.69 -36.99
CA PRO A 1017 -9.33 28.51 -36.37
C PRO A 1017 -10.03 27.56 -37.36
#